data_AF-A0A349JKY2-F1
#
_entry.id   AF-A0A349JKY2-F1
#
_cell.length_a   1.000
_cell.length_b   1.000
_cell.length_c   1.000
_cell.angle_alpha   90.00
_cell.angle_beta   90.00
_cell.angle_gamma   90.00
#
_symmetry.space_group_name_H-M   'P 1'
#
loop_
_entity.id
_entity.type
_entity.pdbx_description
1 polymer ?
#
loop_
_entity_poly.entity_id
_entity_poly.type
_entity_poly.pdbx_seq_one_letter_code
_entity_poly.pdbx_strand_id
1 'polypeptide(L)'
;MLSPKGRSSKIELSVLASHPELLTGLDVWLRLGLLSPAEVEQLCRQYLVCPLKEPVVDRPEIDRAIAQLPAQKVPVLSTSKSLPNSLKNVSTPTQTPQTPNLIPDVLHSLMAEISVVWLLFLGVFMVVVSSGVLAASQWEKFPAAGQYAVLLAYTLTFWAISSWAKRQQNLHLTAQTLQIVTLLLVPINFWAMDSFGLWRYPWNWAVVIAAAIILTWMTRGIIKDQYEKLSGKNVTLSIALNHLGLSYLHWGWGFAGFSLIAVYLGTVGTAAATVYQVLQQPLPSIKRETSSENLTAAFGSKQDFLTYKKAALVVYTLGVLLNRAIFVKGVDIAQMGLALGICGTLLAWLDWQQLGESSATANNISKQYHPSNFFNWQLAGGSLLGLGWLVSVAEMPLQAIAVSALAIWFFYNRLVRFWQKFDLLMLFGVGIQTVLLFWRVIPVGIKTQFVGFLTQITNSQSTPWALWGVLLFPYLILMVSATQWLYRQQKFQLASFGENLTLGLGSVLTVISLVNPYLRSINLVASTLTLGWITWKYAVASNSRQISSPIADLRQKQDPTSLVSLTHITGLSAICSVIDLFLRNQTPEIWAAILLLLMVAEWGFFVKLKTANSQQNSPSLRFHPSCFQSAWYLGLVLAGLSFILLQSPLSAIATSPQWSLIWFATPLALTAVAKYTELPHRQVASTFSSIALILAQFLTFDFPGCRLIGLGLATVFMLVNTYFLVEIPAAAITVGFGLSFLAASILQLGFLSGWDWGIAGAIALLCLWLLRDLMIRYAQRLPSPSP
;
A
#
# COMPACT_ATOMS: atom_id res chain seq x y z
N MET A 1 28.64 -11.66 35.58
CA MET A 1 27.67 -10.59 35.26
C MET A 1 27.32 -9.86 36.55
N LEU A 2 27.22 -8.54 36.55
CA LEU A 2 26.82 -7.73 37.71
C LEU A 2 25.70 -6.79 37.28
N SER A 3 24.63 -6.70 38.08
CA SER A 3 23.48 -5.84 37.78
C SER A 3 23.76 -4.40 38.23
N PRO A 4 23.51 -3.37 37.39
CA PRO A 4 23.65 -1.97 37.80
C PRO A 4 22.59 -1.60 38.85
N LYS A 5 23.01 -1.00 39.96
CA LYS A 5 22.09 -0.43 40.96
C LYS A 5 21.29 0.73 40.34
N GLY A 6 19.97 0.71 40.52
CA GLY A 6 19.07 1.72 39.96
C GLY A 6 19.23 3.10 40.62
N ARG A 7 19.03 4.16 39.83
CA ARG A 7 18.74 5.51 40.34
C ARG A 7 17.25 5.61 40.62
N SER A 8 16.86 6.06 41.82
CA SER A 8 15.48 6.43 42.13
C SER A 8 15.17 7.82 41.58
N SER A 9 14.25 7.91 40.62
CA SER A 9 13.74 9.19 40.12
C SER A 9 12.62 9.70 41.03
N LYS A 10 12.87 10.76 41.82
CA LYS A 10 11.82 11.40 42.60
C LYS A 10 10.98 12.30 41.69
N ILE A 11 9.66 12.08 41.69
CA ILE A 11 8.68 12.94 41.02
C ILE A 11 7.83 13.58 42.12
N GLU A 12 7.75 14.91 42.13
CA GLU A 12 6.89 15.66 43.04
C GLU A 12 5.76 16.28 42.24
N LEU A 13 4.52 16.04 42.66
CA LEU A 13 3.30 16.49 41.98
C LEU A 13 2.35 17.12 43.00
N SER A 14 2.10 18.42 42.87
CA SER A 14 1.21 19.17 43.75
C SER A 14 -0.20 19.25 43.16
N VAL A 15 -1.19 18.70 43.86
CA VAL A 15 -2.60 18.66 43.44
C VAL A 15 -3.48 19.11 44.62
N LEU A 16 -4.52 19.92 44.38
CA LEU A 16 -5.48 20.27 45.43
C LEU A 16 -6.24 19.02 45.89
N ALA A 17 -6.41 18.87 47.21
CA ALA A 17 -7.17 17.79 47.84
C ALA A 17 -8.65 17.69 47.37
N SER A 18 -9.18 18.73 46.74
CA SER A 18 -10.54 18.80 46.18
C SER A 18 -10.66 18.37 44.71
N HIS A 19 -9.60 17.90 44.05
CA HIS A 19 -9.72 17.40 42.67
C HIS A 19 -10.53 16.08 42.61
N PRO A 20 -11.58 15.99 41.77
CA PRO A 20 -12.49 14.85 41.76
C PRO A 20 -11.84 13.54 41.27
N GLU A 21 -10.77 13.62 40.49
CA GLU A 21 -10.05 12.45 39.96
C GLU A 21 -8.86 12.01 40.83
N LEU A 22 -8.58 12.70 41.94
CA LEU A 22 -7.41 12.43 42.80
C LEU A 22 -7.38 10.99 43.34
N LEU A 23 -8.53 10.50 43.83
CA LEU A 23 -8.67 9.14 44.34
C LEU A 23 -8.55 8.09 43.21
N THR A 24 -9.07 8.40 42.02
CA THR A 24 -8.96 7.55 40.82
C THR A 24 -7.50 7.42 40.37
N GLY A 25 -6.74 8.52 40.41
CA GLY A 25 -5.30 8.51 40.12
C GLY A 25 -4.49 7.66 41.09
N LEU A 26 -4.80 7.73 42.40
CA LEU A 26 -4.14 6.92 43.43
C LEU A 26 -4.41 5.42 43.25
N ASP A 27 -5.65 5.01 42.94
CA ASP A 27 -5.99 3.61 42.63
C ASP A 27 -5.23 3.11 41.39
N VAL A 28 -5.13 3.91 40.32
CA VAL A 28 -4.34 3.56 39.13
C VAL A 28 -2.85 3.40 39.47
N TRP A 29 -2.26 4.26 40.31
CA TRP A 29 -0.85 4.15 40.68
C TRP A 29 -0.57 2.95 41.59
N LEU A 30 -1.50 2.60 42.48
CA LEU A 30 -1.44 1.37 43.29
C LEU A 30 -1.55 0.11 42.41
N ARG A 31 -2.48 0.08 41.44
CA ARG A 31 -2.60 -1.02 40.46
C ARG A 31 -1.38 -1.21 39.56
N LEU A 32 -0.65 -0.13 39.29
CA LEU A 32 0.63 -0.16 38.55
C LEU A 32 1.82 -0.55 39.42
N GLY A 33 1.63 -0.79 40.72
CA GLY A 33 2.71 -1.10 41.67
C GLY A 33 3.67 0.05 41.94
N LEU A 34 3.26 1.29 41.63
CA LEU A 34 4.06 2.51 41.81
C LEU A 34 3.90 3.11 43.22
N LEU A 35 2.86 2.70 43.95
CA LEU A 35 2.62 3.00 45.36
C LEU A 35 2.23 1.71 46.10
N SER A 36 2.76 1.53 47.32
CA SER A 36 2.27 0.50 48.23
C SER A 36 0.98 0.95 48.96
N PRO A 37 0.16 0.01 49.46
CA PRO A 37 -1.03 0.36 50.25
C PRO A 37 -0.73 1.23 51.49
N ALA A 38 0.43 1.02 52.13
CA ALA A 38 0.85 1.77 53.32
C ALA A 38 1.20 3.23 52.99
N GLU A 39 1.84 3.49 51.84
CA GLU A 39 2.14 4.85 51.38
C GLU A 39 0.85 5.61 51.03
N VAL A 40 -0.13 4.95 50.42
CA VAL A 40 -1.47 5.54 50.17
C VAL A 40 -2.18 5.86 51.48
N GLU A 41 -2.17 4.96 52.47
CA GLU A 41 -2.78 5.22 53.78
C GLU A 41 -2.13 6.42 54.49
N GLN A 42 -0.79 6.51 54.47
CA GLN A 42 -0.06 7.65 55.02
C GLN A 42 -0.45 8.96 54.32
N LEU A 43 -0.52 8.97 52.99
CA LEU A 43 -0.87 10.16 52.20
C LEU A 43 -2.31 10.61 52.46
N CYS A 44 -3.26 9.68 52.59
CA CYS A 44 -4.63 9.97 53.01
C CYS A 44 -4.68 10.53 54.45
N ARG A 45 -3.98 9.92 55.42
CA ARG A 45 -3.92 10.41 56.81
C ARG A 45 -3.31 11.81 56.93
N GLN A 46 -2.36 12.15 56.05
CA GLN A 46 -1.62 13.41 56.12
C GLN A 46 -2.28 14.58 55.37
N TYR A 47 -3.06 14.30 54.31
CA TYR A 47 -3.59 15.35 53.42
C TYR A 47 -5.11 15.29 53.15
N LEU A 48 -5.82 14.25 53.61
CA LEU A 48 -7.26 14.04 53.35
C LEU A 48 -8.09 13.84 54.64
N VAL A 49 -7.66 14.42 55.76
CA VAL A 49 -8.38 14.38 57.05
C VAL A 49 -8.90 15.76 57.42
N CYS A 50 -10.13 15.82 57.95
CA CYS A 50 -10.75 17.03 58.49
C CYS A 50 -11.31 16.74 59.89
N PRO A 51 -11.02 17.55 60.92
CA PRO A 51 -11.56 17.32 62.25
C PRO A 51 -13.07 17.62 62.30
N LEU A 52 -13.86 16.64 62.74
CA LEU A 52 -15.29 16.83 63.00
C LEU A 52 -15.48 17.82 64.17
N LYS A 53 -16.55 18.63 64.09
CA LYS A 53 -16.93 19.58 65.13
C LYS A 53 -18.25 19.13 65.76
N GLU A 54 -18.28 19.00 67.08
CA GLU A 54 -19.45 18.52 67.81
C GLU A 54 -20.63 19.53 67.73
N PRO A 55 -21.88 19.05 67.65
CA PRO A 55 -23.06 19.91 67.54
C PRO A 55 -23.45 20.51 68.89
N VAL A 56 -23.56 21.85 68.95
CA VAL A 56 -24.12 22.57 70.10
C VAL A 56 -25.63 22.70 69.93
N VAL A 57 -26.38 22.56 71.02
CA VAL A 57 -27.84 22.70 71.07
C VAL A 57 -28.19 24.08 71.63
N ASP A 58 -28.82 24.93 70.82
CA ASP A 58 -29.21 26.29 71.22
C ASP A 58 -30.48 26.34 72.09
N ARG A 59 -30.48 27.25 73.07
CA ARG A 59 -31.65 27.79 73.76
C ARG A 59 -31.53 29.33 73.79
N PRO A 60 -32.62 30.09 73.63
CA PRO A 60 -32.50 31.51 73.28
C PRO A 60 -32.57 32.51 74.45
N GLU A 61 -32.05 33.71 74.16
CA GLU A 61 -32.55 35.05 74.54
C GLU A 61 -31.99 35.80 75.78
N ILE A 62 -32.11 37.15 75.70
CA ILE A 62 -32.01 38.22 76.74
C ILE A 62 -30.67 39.03 76.86
N ASP A 63 -30.71 40.23 76.24
CA ASP A 63 -30.27 41.59 76.67
C ASP A 63 -28.84 42.05 77.08
N ARG A 64 -28.46 43.21 76.45
CA ARG A 64 -27.84 44.46 77.00
C ARG A 64 -26.32 44.66 77.32
N ALA A 65 -25.68 45.46 76.43
CA ALA A 65 -25.27 46.88 76.64
C ALA A 65 -23.92 47.35 77.27
N ILE A 66 -23.44 48.52 76.77
CA ILE A 66 -22.65 49.62 77.42
C ILE A 66 -21.08 49.61 77.47
N ALA A 67 -20.48 50.60 76.74
CA ALA A 67 -19.33 51.51 77.09
C ALA A 67 -17.92 50.95 77.47
N GLN A 68 -16.77 51.69 77.44
CA GLN A 68 -16.35 53.01 76.90
C GLN A 68 -14.81 53.12 76.65
N LEU A 69 -14.31 54.32 76.30
CA LEU A 69 -12.95 54.78 75.89
C LEU A 69 -12.15 55.43 77.09
N PRO A 70 -10.98 56.15 76.98
CA PRO A 70 -9.88 56.28 75.96
C PRO A 70 -8.41 56.47 76.53
N ALA A 71 -7.46 56.93 75.65
CA ALA A 71 -6.25 57.78 75.89
C ALA A 71 -4.91 57.10 76.27
N GLN A 72 -3.68 57.55 75.92
CA GLN A 72 -3.04 58.62 75.06
C GLN A 72 -1.53 58.23 74.86
N LYS A 73 -0.51 58.90 74.22
CA LYS A 73 -0.15 60.19 73.55
C LYS A 73 1.16 59.90 72.69
N VAL A 74 1.44 60.41 71.45
CA VAL A 74 2.03 61.73 71.00
C VAL A 74 3.57 61.89 71.20
N PRO A 75 4.40 62.42 70.24
CA PRO A 75 4.26 62.57 68.75
C PRO A 75 5.62 62.56 67.91
N VAL A 76 5.57 63.05 66.64
CA VAL A 76 6.67 63.70 65.82
C VAL A 76 7.76 62.76 65.21
N LEU A 77 8.15 62.80 63.91
CA LEU A 77 7.80 63.67 62.75
C LEU A 77 7.90 62.94 61.36
N SER A 78 6.85 63.07 60.53
CA SER A 78 6.80 63.25 59.05
C SER A 78 7.58 62.37 58.02
N THR A 79 7.06 62.07 56.80
CA THR A 79 5.69 62.15 56.21
C THR A 79 5.58 61.28 54.94
N SER A 80 4.47 60.53 54.79
CA SER A 80 3.94 59.85 53.57
C SER A 80 4.69 58.58 53.07
N LYS A 81 4.02 57.60 52.40
CA LYS A 81 2.62 57.54 51.94
C LYS A 81 2.01 56.11 52.00
N SER A 82 0.99 55.94 52.86
CA SER A 82 -0.10 54.93 52.84
C SER A 82 0.20 53.41 52.69
N LEU A 83 0.06 52.69 53.81
CA LEU A 83 -0.38 51.29 54.01
C LEU A 83 -1.18 51.28 55.34
N PRO A 84 -1.91 50.22 55.79
CA PRO A 84 -2.53 49.08 55.10
C PRO A 84 -4.01 48.84 55.56
N ASN A 85 -4.53 47.63 55.32
CA ASN A 85 -5.64 46.88 55.95
C ASN A 85 -6.13 47.38 57.35
N SER A 86 -7.41 47.25 57.75
CA SER A 86 -8.23 46.01 57.65
C SER A 86 -9.76 46.18 57.90
N LEU A 87 -10.55 45.34 57.21
CA LEU A 87 -11.89 44.79 57.53
C LEU A 87 -12.97 45.61 58.28
N LYS A 88 -14.04 45.95 57.54
CA LYS A 88 -15.49 45.71 57.80
C LYS A 88 -16.27 46.07 56.51
N ASN A 89 -17.49 45.60 56.20
CA ASN A 89 -18.56 45.02 57.03
C ASN A 89 -19.58 44.19 56.19
N VAL A 90 -20.34 43.30 56.86
CA VAL A 90 -21.73 42.82 56.54
C VAL A 90 -22.02 42.01 55.25
N SER A 91 -22.36 40.74 55.44
CA SER A 91 -23.68 40.15 55.06
C SER A 91 -23.97 38.99 56.04
N THR A 92 -25.03 39.04 56.85
CA THR A 92 -26.39 38.48 56.63
C THR A 92 -26.44 36.94 56.80
N PRO A 93 -27.30 36.38 57.68
CA PRO A 93 -27.16 35.00 58.15
C PRO A 93 -27.78 33.94 57.23
N THR A 94 -27.10 32.79 57.11
CA THR A 94 -27.64 31.58 56.47
C THR A 94 -28.30 30.70 57.52
N GLN A 95 -29.64 30.65 57.54
CA GLN A 95 -30.36 29.52 58.12
C GLN A 95 -30.27 28.32 57.17
N THR A 96 -30.07 27.12 57.70
CA THR A 96 -30.52 25.89 57.05
C THR A 96 -31.81 25.42 57.73
N PRO A 97 -32.86 25.22 56.93
CA PRO A 97 -33.46 23.90 56.96
C PRO A 97 -33.80 23.36 55.56
N GLN A 98 -33.74 22.03 55.46
CA GLN A 98 -34.39 21.19 54.44
C GLN A 98 -34.01 21.41 52.97
N THR A 99 -33.59 20.33 52.32
CA THR A 99 -33.52 20.24 50.86
C THR A 99 -34.91 20.38 50.24
N PRO A 100 -35.22 21.43 49.47
CA PRO A 100 -36.37 21.38 48.58
C PRO A 100 -36.09 20.34 47.49
N ASN A 101 -37.04 19.44 47.25
CA ASN A 101 -36.97 18.52 46.13
C ASN A 101 -37.24 19.30 44.83
N LEU A 102 -36.21 19.97 44.30
CA LEU A 102 -36.30 20.77 43.08
C LEU A 102 -36.62 19.93 41.83
N ILE A 103 -36.41 18.61 41.87
CA ILE A 103 -36.69 17.71 40.75
C ILE A 103 -38.21 17.59 40.50
N PRO A 104 -39.07 17.22 41.48
CA PRO A 104 -40.52 17.28 41.36
C PRO A 104 -41.09 18.62 40.88
N ASP A 105 -40.69 19.75 41.44
CA ASP A 105 -41.30 21.05 41.10
C ASP A 105 -40.89 21.53 39.70
N VAL A 106 -39.61 21.34 39.32
CA VAL A 106 -39.16 21.61 37.94
C VAL A 106 -39.78 20.62 36.97
N LEU A 107 -40.00 19.35 37.35
CA LEU A 107 -40.75 18.40 36.52
C LEU A 107 -42.24 18.73 36.43
N HIS A 108 -42.91 19.23 37.47
CA HIS A 108 -44.32 19.64 37.37
C HIS A 108 -44.49 20.90 36.54
N SER A 109 -43.58 21.87 36.67
CA SER A 109 -43.52 23.04 35.80
C SER A 109 -43.26 22.65 34.34
N LEU A 110 -42.22 21.83 34.08
CA LEU A 110 -41.96 21.29 32.75
C LEU A 110 -43.12 20.44 32.24
N MET A 111 -43.75 19.58 33.04
CA MET A 111 -44.83 18.70 32.59
C MET A 111 -46.10 19.48 32.25
N ALA A 112 -46.42 20.54 33.00
CA ALA A 112 -47.48 21.46 32.66
C ALA A 112 -47.19 22.19 31.32
N GLU A 113 -46.02 22.83 31.20
CA GLU A 113 -45.67 23.64 30.03
C GLU A 113 -45.40 22.79 28.77
N ILE A 114 -44.71 21.65 28.92
CA ILE A 114 -44.57 20.61 27.89
C ILE A 114 -45.93 20.08 27.49
N SER A 115 -46.87 19.80 28.42
CA SER A 115 -48.17 19.24 28.03
C SER A 115 -48.95 20.18 27.11
N VAL A 116 -48.94 21.50 27.37
CA VAL A 116 -49.64 22.49 26.53
C VAL A 116 -48.92 22.67 25.19
N VAL A 117 -47.58 22.77 25.19
CA VAL A 117 -46.80 22.90 23.94
C VAL A 117 -46.87 21.63 23.10
N TRP A 118 -46.90 20.43 23.70
CA TRP A 118 -47.13 19.17 23.00
C TRP A 118 -48.59 18.95 22.62
N LEU A 119 -49.60 19.47 23.33
CA LEU A 119 -50.98 19.44 22.85
C LEU A 119 -51.17 20.35 21.64
N LEU A 120 -50.54 21.54 21.65
CA LEU A 120 -50.50 22.43 20.50
C LEU A 120 -49.73 21.79 19.34
N PHE A 121 -48.55 21.21 19.60
CA PHE A 121 -47.72 20.57 18.59
C PHE A 121 -48.35 19.28 18.04
N LEU A 122 -48.98 18.46 18.89
CA LEU A 122 -49.74 17.27 18.49
C LEU A 122 -51.01 17.65 17.74
N GLY A 123 -51.71 18.72 18.14
CA GLY A 123 -52.87 19.26 17.44
C GLY A 123 -52.48 19.78 16.05
N VAL A 124 -51.43 20.59 15.94
CA VAL A 124 -50.88 21.06 14.66
C VAL A 124 -50.36 19.88 13.84
N PHE A 125 -49.65 18.92 14.43
CA PHE A 125 -49.17 17.72 13.74
C PHE A 125 -50.32 16.85 13.24
N MET A 126 -51.38 16.64 14.03
CA MET A 126 -52.56 15.89 13.63
C MET A 126 -53.35 16.62 12.54
N VAL A 127 -53.47 17.95 12.60
CA VAL A 127 -54.04 18.78 11.51
C VAL A 127 -53.18 18.72 10.24
N VAL A 128 -51.85 18.73 10.35
CA VAL A 128 -50.92 18.65 9.22
C VAL A 128 -50.91 17.25 8.61
N VAL A 129 -50.93 16.19 9.41
CA VAL A 129 -51.06 14.79 8.93
C VAL A 129 -52.45 14.56 8.34
N SER A 130 -53.52 15.03 8.98
CA SER A 130 -54.91 14.92 8.50
C SER A 130 -55.10 15.68 7.18
N SER A 131 -54.59 16.90 7.05
CA SER A 131 -54.62 17.64 5.78
C SER A 131 -53.71 17.02 4.71
N GLY A 132 -52.59 16.40 5.09
CA GLY A 132 -51.77 15.57 4.19
C GLY A 132 -52.51 14.33 3.66
N VAL A 133 -53.21 13.60 4.54
CA VAL A 133 -54.07 12.46 4.17
C VAL A 133 -55.25 12.91 3.32
N LEU A 134 -55.87 14.05 3.63
CA LEU A 134 -56.96 14.63 2.84
C LEU A 134 -56.48 15.03 1.44
N ALA A 135 -55.32 15.69 1.33
CA ALA A 135 -54.69 16.04 0.06
C ALA A 135 -54.33 14.80 -0.76
N ALA A 136 -53.82 13.74 -0.13
CA ALA A 136 -53.58 12.44 -0.78
C ALA A 136 -54.90 11.81 -1.27
N SER A 137 -55.98 11.86 -0.48
CA SER A 137 -57.28 11.28 -0.84
C SER A 137 -57.95 11.93 -2.05
N GLN A 138 -57.59 13.18 -2.38
CA GLN A 138 -58.09 13.92 -3.53
C GLN A 138 -57.00 14.23 -4.57
N TRP A 139 -55.84 13.57 -4.50
CA TRP A 139 -54.63 13.96 -5.23
C TRP A 139 -54.84 14.07 -6.74
N GLU A 140 -55.55 13.10 -7.34
CA GLU A 140 -55.85 13.05 -8.77
C GLU A 140 -56.85 14.14 -9.23
N LYS A 141 -57.63 14.74 -8.32
CA LYS A 141 -58.61 15.78 -8.63
C LYS A 141 -58.02 17.19 -8.64
N PHE A 142 -56.83 17.37 -8.07
CA PHE A 142 -56.14 18.67 -8.12
C PHE A 142 -55.43 18.87 -9.47
N PRO A 143 -55.49 20.07 -10.08
CA PRO A 143 -54.66 20.39 -11.22
C PRO A 143 -53.18 20.34 -10.81
N ALA A 144 -52.27 20.14 -11.77
CA ALA A 144 -50.83 20.03 -11.54
C ALA A 144 -50.24 21.17 -10.68
N ALA A 145 -50.73 22.40 -10.85
CA ALA A 145 -50.33 23.54 -10.02
C ALA A 145 -50.78 23.42 -8.55
N GLY A 146 -51.94 22.79 -8.29
CA GLY A 146 -52.42 22.50 -6.93
C GLY A 146 -51.63 21.38 -6.26
N GLN A 147 -51.34 20.29 -6.99
CA GLN A 147 -50.45 19.22 -6.52
C GLN A 147 -49.07 19.77 -6.14
N TYR A 148 -48.50 20.66 -6.97
CA TYR A 148 -47.26 21.35 -6.66
C TYR A 148 -47.38 22.33 -5.49
N ALA A 149 -48.47 23.09 -5.39
CA ALA A 149 -48.69 24.07 -4.31
C ALA A 149 -48.70 23.43 -2.92
N VAL A 150 -49.17 22.18 -2.78
CA VAL A 150 -49.07 21.42 -1.52
C VAL A 150 -47.60 21.23 -1.10
N LEU A 151 -46.73 20.77 -2.00
CA LEU A 151 -45.30 20.59 -1.72
C LEU A 151 -44.61 21.93 -1.38
N LEU A 152 -44.92 22.99 -2.10
CA LEU A 152 -44.41 24.33 -1.83
C LEU A 152 -44.88 24.84 -0.45
N ALA A 153 -46.15 24.60 -0.08
CA ALA A 153 -46.70 24.97 1.22
C ALA A 153 -45.95 24.28 2.37
N TYR A 154 -45.72 22.95 2.31
CA TYR A 154 -44.89 22.24 3.29
C TYR A 154 -43.48 22.85 3.41
N THR A 155 -42.86 23.16 2.27
CA THR A 155 -41.53 23.78 2.21
C THR A 155 -41.51 25.16 2.88
N LEU A 156 -42.53 25.99 2.62
CA LEU A 156 -42.71 27.30 3.26
C LEU A 156 -42.99 27.19 4.76
N THR A 157 -43.80 26.23 5.19
CA THR A 157 -44.10 25.98 6.61
C THR A 157 -42.85 25.58 7.39
N PHE A 158 -42.02 24.68 6.86
CA PHE A 158 -40.74 24.33 7.49
C PHE A 158 -39.78 25.53 7.57
N TRP A 159 -39.70 26.35 6.50
CA TRP A 159 -38.90 27.59 6.53
C TRP A 159 -39.39 28.61 7.57
N ALA A 160 -40.71 28.84 7.64
CA ALA A 160 -41.31 29.80 8.55
C ALA A 160 -41.13 29.39 10.02
N ILE A 161 -41.44 28.13 10.36
CA ILE A 161 -41.24 27.57 11.70
C ILE A 161 -39.76 27.60 12.07
N SER A 162 -38.85 27.26 11.15
CA SER A 162 -37.41 27.34 11.41
C SER A 162 -36.94 28.77 11.68
N SER A 163 -37.39 29.73 10.87
CA SER A 163 -37.04 31.15 10.99
C SER A 163 -37.59 31.79 12.26
N TRP A 164 -38.73 31.31 12.76
CA TRP A 164 -39.29 31.65 14.08
C TRP A 164 -38.48 31.00 15.21
N ALA A 165 -38.27 29.68 15.16
CA ALA A 165 -37.55 28.92 16.19
C ALA A 165 -36.11 29.41 16.39
N LYS A 166 -35.44 29.88 15.32
CA LYS A 166 -34.11 30.48 15.39
C LYS A 166 -34.04 31.76 16.23
N ARG A 167 -35.18 32.46 16.45
CA ARG A 167 -35.24 33.64 17.34
C ARG A 167 -35.33 33.27 18.82
N GLN A 168 -35.66 32.02 19.14
CA GLN A 168 -35.80 31.52 20.50
C GLN A 168 -34.48 30.94 21.01
N GLN A 169 -34.02 31.39 22.17
CA GLN A 169 -32.68 31.07 22.70
C GLN A 169 -32.47 29.56 22.89
N ASN A 170 -33.52 28.82 23.28
CA ASN A 170 -33.45 27.40 23.62
C ASN A 170 -33.71 26.44 22.44
N LEU A 171 -34.13 26.93 21.25
CA LEU A 171 -34.57 26.08 20.12
C LEU A 171 -33.57 26.02 18.95
N HIS A 172 -32.32 26.45 19.15
CA HIS A 172 -31.33 26.60 18.08
C HIS A 172 -30.98 25.27 17.36
N LEU A 173 -31.07 24.12 18.03
CA LEU A 173 -30.90 22.80 17.41
C LEU A 173 -32.09 22.46 16.49
N THR A 174 -33.32 22.60 16.99
CA THR A 174 -34.56 22.39 16.21
C THR A 174 -34.61 23.30 14.99
N ALA A 175 -34.24 24.58 15.16
CA ALA A 175 -34.15 25.53 14.07
C ALA A 175 -33.17 25.08 12.97
N GLN A 176 -31.95 24.66 13.34
CA GLN A 176 -30.96 24.12 12.40
C GLN A 176 -31.45 22.87 11.67
N THR A 177 -32.03 21.90 12.39
CA THR A 177 -32.54 20.66 11.78
C THR A 177 -33.62 20.98 10.75
N LEU A 178 -34.55 21.87 11.08
CA LEU A 178 -35.63 22.26 10.18
C LEU A 178 -35.13 23.10 8.98
N GLN A 179 -34.11 23.93 9.17
CA GLN A 179 -33.38 24.61 8.08
C GLN A 179 -32.76 23.59 7.11
N ILE A 180 -32.11 22.54 7.63
CA ILE A 180 -31.50 21.47 6.83
C ILE A 180 -32.58 20.69 6.06
N VAL A 181 -33.66 20.26 6.73
CA VAL A 181 -34.81 19.61 6.08
C VAL A 181 -35.35 20.47 4.94
N THR A 182 -35.51 21.79 5.16
CA THR A 182 -36.04 22.65 4.10
C THR A 182 -35.06 22.79 2.91
N LEU A 183 -33.74 22.84 3.14
CA LEU A 183 -32.73 22.79 2.06
C LEU A 183 -32.76 21.44 1.31
N LEU A 184 -33.05 20.33 1.98
CA LEU A 184 -33.23 19.01 1.34
C LEU A 184 -34.51 18.94 0.48
N LEU A 185 -35.54 19.72 0.81
CA LEU A 185 -36.77 19.83 0.00
C LEU A 185 -36.60 20.70 -1.25
N VAL A 186 -35.61 21.61 -1.31
CA VAL A 186 -35.44 22.53 -2.46
C VAL A 186 -35.23 21.78 -3.79
N PRO A 187 -34.28 20.84 -3.95
CA PRO A 187 -34.14 20.08 -5.20
C PRO A 187 -35.42 19.30 -5.57
N ILE A 188 -36.11 18.75 -4.56
CA ILE A 188 -37.37 18.00 -4.76
C ILE A 188 -38.46 18.93 -5.34
N ASN A 189 -38.55 20.19 -4.90
CA ASN A 189 -39.47 21.15 -5.49
C ASN A 189 -39.15 21.42 -6.97
N PHE A 190 -37.89 21.65 -7.32
CA PHE A 190 -37.49 21.87 -8.72
C PHE A 190 -37.73 20.63 -9.61
N TRP A 191 -37.50 19.41 -9.08
CA TRP A 191 -37.88 18.15 -9.73
C TRP A 191 -39.40 18.00 -9.90
N ALA A 192 -40.19 18.37 -8.89
CA ALA A 192 -41.65 18.30 -8.92
C ALA A 192 -42.26 19.24 -9.97
N MET A 193 -41.74 20.46 -10.11
CA MET A 193 -42.20 21.42 -11.15
C MET A 193 -42.14 20.83 -12.57
N ASP A 194 -41.03 20.14 -12.88
CA ASP A 194 -40.79 19.49 -14.17
C ASP A 194 -41.65 18.22 -14.34
N SER A 195 -41.78 17.43 -13.27
CA SER A 195 -42.49 16.13 -13.29
C SER A 195 -44.01 16.24 -13.33
N PHE A 196 -44.60 17.22 -12.62
CA PHE A 196 -46.01 17.56 -12.77
C PHE A 196 -46.31 18.27 -14.11
N GLY A 197 -45.31 18.49 -14.95
CA GLY A 197 -45.49 19.04 -16.30
C GLY A 197 -46.00 20.48 -16.30
N LEU A 198 -45.68 21.29 -15.29
CA LEU A 198 -46.14 22.68 -15.19
C LEU A 198 -45.78 23.51 -16.43
N TRP A 199 -44.64 23.19 -17.06
CA TRP A 199 -44.21 23.78 -18.34
C TRP A 199 -45.18 23.61 -19.51
N ARG A 200 -46.11 22.63 -19.47
CA ARG A 200 -47.04 22.36 -20.58
C ARG A 200 -48.16 23.40 -20.72
N TYR A 201 -48.45 24.18 -19.68
CA TYR A 201 -49.57 25.13 -19.66
C TYR A 201 -49.09 26.54 -19.28
N PRO A 202 -49.29 27.58 -20.12
CA PRO A 202 -48.77 28.93 -19.85
C PRO A 202 -49.18 29.52 -18.50
N TRP A 203 -50.41 29.27 -18.04
CA TRP A 203 -50.89 29.73 -16.72
C TRP A 203 -50.07 29.18 -15.55
N ASN A 204 -49.52 27.97 -15.67
CA ASN A 204 -48.68 27.35 -14.64
C ASN A 204 -47.26 27.93 -14.62
N TRP A 205 -46.81 28.61 -15.69
CA TRP A 205 -45.49 29.24 -15.72
C TRP A 205 -45.36 30.34 -14.66
N ALA A 206 -46.44 31.08 -14.38
CA ALA A 206 -46.47 32.07 -13.31
C ALA A 206 -46.21 31.43 -11.92
N VAL A 207 -46.78 30.26 -11.67
CA VAL A 207 -46.56 29.48 -10.43
C VAL A 207 -45.10 29.01 -10.33
N VAL A 208 -44.54 28.51 -11.44
CA VAL A 208 -43.13 28.08 -11.49
C VAL A 208 -42.17 29.25 -11.24
N ILE A 209 -42.38 30.39 -11.89
CA ILE A 209 -41.55 31.60 -11.74
C ILE A 209 -41.61 32.11 -10.30
N ALA A 210 -42.81 32.27 -9.73
CA ALA A 210 -42.99 32.71 -8.34
C ALA A 210 -42.30 31.76 -7.36
N ALA A 211 -42.52 30.45 -7.50
CA ALA A 211 -41.93 29.44 -6.64
C ALA A 211 -40.40 29.37 -6.76
N ALA A 212 -39.83 29.47 -7.97
CA ALA A 212 -38.40 29.47 -8.18
C ALA A 212 -37.70 30.70 -7.57
N ILE A 213 -38.33 31.88 -7.63
CA ILE A 213 -37.87 33.09 -6.95
C ILE A 213 -37.89 32.90 -5.43
N ILE A 214 -39.00 32.41 -4.88
CA ILE A 214 -39.17 32.13 -3.44
C ILE A 214 -38.10 31.15 -2.95
N LEU A 215 -37.97 29.98 -3.59
CA LEU A 215 -37.00 28.95 -3.22
C LEU A 215 -35.55 29.47 -3.34
N THR A 216 -35.24 30.25 -4.37
CA THR A 216 -33.90 30.85 -4.56
C THR A 216 -33.56 31.84 -3.46
N TRP A 217 -34.48 32.75 -3.12
CA TRP A 217 -34.30 33.74 -2.05
C TRP A 217 -34.15 33.05 -0.69
N MET A 218 -35.03 32.08 -0.39
CA MET A 218 -35.04 31.30 0.85
C MET A 218 -33.73 30.51 1.04
N THR A 219 -33.30 29.78 0.01
CA THR A 219 -32.06 28.99 -0.01
C THR A 219 -30.83 29.87 0.23
N ARG A 220 -30.74 31.00 -0.49
CA ARG A 220 -29.65 31.96 -0.33
C ARG A 220 -29.65 32.57 1.07
N GLY A 221 -30.83 32.81 1.66
CA GLY A 221 -31.00 33.26 3.04
C GLY A 221 -30.40 32.27 4.05
N ILE A 222 -30.79 31.00 4.00
CA ILE A 222 -30.29 29.95 4.92
C ILE A 222 -28.78 29.74 4.75
N ILE A 223 -28.29 29.60 3.51
CA ILE A 223 -26.86 29.31 3.25
C ILE A 223 -25.98 30.49 3.68
N LYS A 224 -26.43 31.74 3.47
CA LYS A 224 -25.76 32.93 4.01
C LYS A 224 -25.68 32.86 5.55
N ASP A 225 -26.83 32.64 6.19
CA ASP A 225 -26.97 32.64 7.65
C ASP A 225 -26.14 31.54 8.35
N GLN A 226 -26.05 30.35 7.75
CA GLN A 226 -25.32 29.22 8.32
C GLN A 226 -23.80 29.28 8.09
N TYR A 227 -23.33 29.85 6.97
CA TYR A 227 -21.92 29.68 6.54
C TYR A 227 -21.12 30.98 6.35
N GLU A 228 -21.75 32.14 6.14
CA GLU A 228 -21.01 33.40 5.83
C GLU A 228 -20.07 33.81 6.98
N LYS A 229 -20.50 33.61 8.23
CA LYS A 229 -19.73 33.97 9.43
C LYS A 229 -18.47 33.10 9.67
N LEU A 230 -18.38 31.91 9.06
CA LEU A 230 -17.20 31.02 9.21
C LEU A 230 -16.37 30.89 7.93
N SER A 231 -16.98 30.95 6.74
CA SER A 231 -16.28 30.68 5.48
C SER A 231 -16.21 31.90 4.55
N GLY A 232 -16.75 33.05 4.98
CA GLY A 232 -16.69 34.29 4.23
C GLY A 232 -17.62 34.32 3.02
N LYS A 233 -17.74 35.52 2.43
CA LYS A 233 -18.73 35.87 1.41
C LYS A 233 -18.62 35.03 0.13
N ASN A 234 -17.40 34.85 -0.40
CA ASN A 234 -17.18 34.21 -1.70
C ASN A 234 -17.45 32.70 -1.67
N VAL A 235 -16.90 31.99 -0.67
CA VAL A 235 -17.11 30.54 -0.47
C VAL A 235 -18.60 30.26 -0.23
N THR A 236 -19.26 31.09 0.59
CA THR A 236 -20.70 30.96 0.86
C THR A 236 -21.57 31.21 -0.37
N LEU A 237 -21.19 32.17 -1.22
CA LEU A 237 -21.82 32.39 -2.53
C LEU A 237 -21.61 31.20 -3.47
N SER A 238 -20.41 30.60 -3.50
CA SER A 238 -20.14 29.37 -4.28
C SER A 238 -21.00 28.18 -3.83
N ILE A 239 -21.15 27.98 -2.51
CA ILE A 239 -22.02 26.92 -1.96
C ILE A 239 -23.49 27.15 -2.37
N ALA A 240 -23.98 28.39 -2.25
CA ALA A 240 -25.34 28.74 -2.65
C ALA A 240 -25.58 28.54 -4.16
N LEU A 241 -24.63 28.98 -5.00
CA LEU A 241 -24.69 28.80 -6.45
C LEU A 241 -24.65 27.32 -6.86
N ASN A 242 -23.85 26.47 -6.18
CA ASN A 242 -23.80 25.05 -6.52
C ASN A 242 -25.10 24.33 -6.15
N HIS A 243 -25.62 24.55 -4.93
CA HIS A 243 -26.88 23.93 -4.48
C HIS A 243 -28.07 24.37 -5.34
N LEU A 244 -28.16 25.66 -5.68
CA LEU A 244 -29.20 26.17 -6.57
C LEU A 244 -29.00 25.67 -8.00
N GLY A 245 -27.78 25.67 -8.54
CA GLY A 245 -27.47 25.15 -9.87
C GLY A 245 -27.91 23.69 -10.03
N LEU A 246 -27.56 22.82 -9.08
CA LEU A 246 -28.02 21.42 -9.04
C LEU A 246 -29.55 21.30 -8.99
N SER A 247 -30.23 22.22 -8.30
CA SER A 247 -31.70 22.26 -8.25
C SER A 247 -32.30 22.67 -9.59
N TYR A 248 -31.80 23.74 -10.22
CA TYR A 248 -32.24 24.20 -11.55
C TYR A 248 -31.98 23.17 -12.66
N LEU A 249 -30.94 22.35 -12.55
CA LEU A 249 -30.65 21.25 -13.50
C LEU A 249 -31.71 20.13 -13.53
N HIS A 250 -32.72 20.17 -12.65
CA HIS A 250 -33.92 19.32 -12.77
C HIS A 250 -34.94 19.80 -13.81
N TRP A 251 -34.84 21.01 -14.36
CA TRP A 251 -35.78 21.49 -15.38
C TRP A 251 -35.40 21.04 -16.80
N GLY A 252 -36.38 20.93 -17.70
CA GLY A 252 -36.14 20.74 -19.13
C GLY A 252 -35.91 19.29 -19.57
N TRP A 253 -36.12 18.31 -18.68
CA TRP A 253 -35.90 16.88 -18.99
C TRP A 253 -36.95 16.29 -19.96
N GLY A 254 -37.89 17.11 -20.45
CA GLY A 254 -38.72 16.82 -21.61
C GLY A 254 -37.93 16.76 -22.93
N PHE A 255 -36.83 17.51 -23.06
CA PHE A 255 -36.00 17.50 -24.27
C PHE A 255 -35.12 16.24 -24.33
N ALA A 256 -34.95 15.67 -25.54
CA ALA A 256 -34.09 14.53 -25.78
C ALA A 256 -32.62 14.87 -25.47
N GLY A 257 -31.88 13.93 -24.86
CA GLY A 257 -30.47 14.10 -24.47
C GLY A 257 -30.22 15.05 -23.28
N PHE A 258 -31.13 15.99 -22.98
CA PHE A 258 -30.89 17.03 -21.97
C PHE A 258 -30.63 16.46 -20.56
N SER A 259 -31.26 15.36 -20.16
CA SER A 259 -31.03 14.72 -18.86
C SER A 259 -29.58 14.25 -18.65
N LEU A 260 -28.90 13.81 -19.71
CA LEU A 260 -27.48 13.44 -19.64
C LEU A 260 -26.60 14.68 -19.50
N ILE A 261 -26.88 15.74 -20.28
CA ILE A 261 -26.19 17.03 -20.20
C ILE A 261 -26.34 17.60 -18.78
N ALA A 262 -27.54 17.53 -18.20
CA ALA A 262 -27.84 18.01 -16.85
C ALA A 262 -27.04 17.26 -15.77
N VAL A 263 -26.93 15.93 -15.86
CA VAL A 263 -26.09 15.12 -14.95
C VAL A 263 -24.62 15.53 -15.05
N TYR A 264 -24.05 15.58 -16.26
CA TYR A 264 -22.64 15.94 -16.44
C TYR A 264 -22.32 17.37 -15.99
N LEU A 265 -23.18 18.33 -16.33
CA LEU A 265 -23.05 19.73 -15.91
C LEU A 265 -23.17 19.86 -14.39
N GLY A 266 -24.02 19.04 -13.75
CA GLY A 266 -24.13 18.95 -12.30
C GLY A 266 -22.87 18.38 -11.63
N THR A 267 -22.32 17.27 -12.14
CA THR A 267 -21.11 16.65 -11.58
C THR A 267 -19.86 17.52 -11.79
N VAL A 268 -19.68 18.09 -12.98
CA VAL A 268 -18.51 18.92 -13.32
C VAL A 268 -18.63 20.30 -12.67
N GLY A 269 -19.83 20.89 -12.63
CA GLY A 269 -20.10 22.12 -11.89
C GLY A 269 -19.82 21.97 -10.40
N THR A 270 -20.23 20.86 -9.79
CA THR A 270 -19.91 20.53 -8.39
C THR A 270 -18.40 20.35 -8.18
N ALA A 271 -17.72 19.68 -9.11
CA ALA A 271 -16.27 19.54 -9.04
C ALA A 271 -15.58 20.91 -9.07
N ALA A 272 -15.88 21.76 -10.06
CA ALA A 272 -15.31 23.10 -10.17
C ALA A 272 -15.64 23.98 -8.95
N ALA A 273 -16.87 23.91 -8.42
CA ALA A 273 -17.29 24.65 -7.23
C ALA A 273 -16.49 24.22 -5.99
N THR A 274 -16.31 22.92 -5.75
CA THR A 274 -15.51 22.44 -4.61
C THR A 274 -14.03 22.80 -4.76
N VAL A 275 -13.44 22.71 -5.97
CA VAL A 275 -12.07 23.19 -6.23
C VAL A 275 -11.92 24.67 -5.92
N TYR A 276 -12.85 25.51 -6.39
CA TYR A 276 -12.84 26.95 -6.12
C TYR A 276 -12.97 27.28 -4.63
N GLN A 277 -13.82 26.54 -3.89
CA GLN A 277 -13.99 26.70 -2.46
C GLN A 277 -12.72 26.36 -1.68
N VAL A 278 -11.97 25.31 -2.08
CA VAL A 278 -10.68 24.96 -1.48
C VAL A 278 -9.63 26.04 -1.77
N LEU A 279 -9.53 26.52 -3.01
CA LEU A 279 -8.58 27.56 -3.42
C LEU A 279 -8.83 28.93 -2.75
N GLN A 280 -10.04 29.18 -2.21
CA GLN A 280 -10.37 30.41 -1.48
C GLN A 280 -10.51 30.23 0.04
N GLN A 281 -10.14 29.08 0.61
CA GLN A 281 -9.96 28.97 2.06
C GLN A 281 -8.71 29.75 2.46
N PRO A 282 -8.80 30.77 3.33
CA PRO A 282 -7.61 31.47 3.80
C PRO A 282 -6.78 30.52 4.65
N LEU A 283 -5.46 30.44 4.39
CA LEU A 283 -4.56 29.77 5.32
C LEU A 283 -4.74 30.40 6.71
N PRO A 284 -4.87 29.60 7.79
CA PRO A 284 -4.96 30.13 9.14
C PRO A 284 -3.65 30.85 9.47
N SER A 285 -3.67 32.17 9.40
CA SER A 285 -2.52 33.00 9.74
C SER A 285 -2.22 32.84 11.23
N ILE A 286 -0.97 32.47 11.55
CA ILE A 286 -0.54 32.17 12.92
C ILE A 286 -0.38 33.49 13.70
N LYS A 287 -1.53 34.10 14.04
CA LYS A 287 -1.58 35.29 14.89
C LYS A 287 -1.52 34.84 16.34
N ARG A 288 -0.32 34.90 16.90
CA ARG A 288 0.07 34.36 18.21
C ARG A 288 -0.46 35.21 19.37
N GLU A 289 -1.77 35.18 19.60
CA GLU A 289 -2.40 35.85 20.75
C GLU A 289 -2.58 34.85 21.91
N THR A 290 -1.85 35.07 23.00
CA THR A 290 -1.76 34.18 24.16
C THR A 290 -2.90 34.41 25.16
N SER A 291 -4.01 33.66 25.03
CA SER A 291 -4.92 33.33 26.14
C SER A 291 -5.98 32.28 25.76
N SER A 292 -6.48 31.56 26.77
CA SER A 292 -7.62 30.61 26.73
C SER A 292 -7.45 29.30 25.94
N GLU A 293 -6.78 28.31 26.55
CA GLU A 293 -6.68 26.93 26.04
C GLU A 293 -8.04 26.19 25.96
N ASN A 294 -9.08 26.71 26.63
CA ASN A 294 -10.43 26.12 26.62
C ASN A 294 -11.29 26.53 25.40
N LEU A 295 -10.90 27.54 24.61
CA LEU A 295 -11.66 27.92 23.41
C LEU A 295 -11.36 27.00 22.22
N THR A 296 -10.09 26.71 21.96
CA THR A 296 -9.63 26.05 20.72
C THR A 296 -10.28 24.68 20.49
N ALA A 297 -10.45 23.88 21.53
CA ALA A 297 -11.13 22.58 21.46
C ALA A 297 -12.63 22.71 21.07
N ALA A 298 -13.33 23.70 21.61
CA ALA A 298 -14.74 23.95 21.32
C ALA A 298 -14.96 24.53 19.91
N PHE A 299 -14.01 25.32 19.40
CA PHE A 299 -14.05 25.85 18.03
C PHE A 299 -13.71 24.80 16.97
N GLY A 300 -12.75 23.90 17.22
CA GLY A 300 -12.40 22.80 16.30
C GLY A 300 -13.60 21.88 16.03
N SER A 301 -14.18 21.30 17.09
CA SER A 301 -15.35 20.42 17.01
C SER A 301 -16.53 21.02 16.22
N LYS A 302 -16.73 22.34 16.34
CA LYS A 302 -17.78 23.08 15.63
C LYS A 302 -17.46 23.30 14.15
N GLN A 303 -16.18 23.39 13.78
CA GLN A 303 -15.73 23.54 12.41
C GLN A 303 -15.83 22.21 11.63
N ASP A 304 -15.39 21.11 12.23
CA ASP A 304 -15.52 19.75 11.67
C ASP A 304 -16.99 19.43 11.32
N PHE A 305 -17.90 19.68 12.27
CA PHE A 305 -19.34 19.46 12.12
C PHE A 305 -19.97 20.31 11.01
N LEU A 306 -19.49 21.55 10.81
CA LEU A 306 -19.95 22.41 9.72
C LEU A 306 -19.40 21.98 8.36
N THR A 307 -18.18 21.46 8.30
CA THR A 307 -17.60 20.87 7.07
C THR A 307 -18.33 19.59 6.66
N TYR A 308 -18.68 18.72 7.61
CA TYR A 308 -19.53 17.55 7.35
C TYR A 308 -20.90 17.96 6.78
N LYS A 309 -21.57 18.99 7.35
CA LYS A 309 -22.86 19.49 6.85
C LYS A 309 -22.80 20.02 5.41
N LYS A 310 -21.72 20.72 5.04
CA LYS A 310 -21.50 21.19 3.65
C LYS A 310 -21.40 20.01 2.67
N ALA A 311 -20.57 19.01 3.02
CA ALA A 311 -20.37 17.82 2.20
C ALA A 311 -21.69 17.04 2.02
N ALA A 312 -22.38 16.73 3.12
CA ALA A 312 -23.65 16.01 3.10
C ALA A 312 -24.72 16.71 2.25
N LEU A 313 -24.81 18.04 2.30
CA LEU A 313 -25.76 18.82 1.50
C LEU A 313 -25.49 18.67 -0.02
N VAL A 314 -24.22 18.82 -0.44
CA VAL A 314 -23.83 18.70 -1.85
C VAL A 314 -24.02 17.27 -2.37
N VAL A 315 -23.64 16.27 -1.57
CA VAL A 315 -23.81 14.85 -1.88
C VAL A 315 -25.28 14.48 -2.02
N TYR A 316 -26.15 14.98 -1.13
CA TYR A 316 -27.59 14.79 -1.24
C TYR A 316 -28.14 15.38 -2.54
N THR A 317 -27.85 16.65 -2.84
CA THR A 317 -28.40 17.31 -4.05
C THR A 317 -27.94 16.63 -5.34
N LEU A 318 -26.68 16.20 -5.40
CA LEU A 318 -26.14 15.48 -6.55
C LEU A 318 -26.70 14.04 -6.63
N GLY A 319 -26.94 13.40 -5.48
CA GLY A 319 -27.59 12.09 -5.38
C GLY A 319 -29.03 12.10 -5.88
N VAL A 320 -29.83 13.14 -5.58
CA VAL A 320 -31.19 13.30 -6.13
C VAL A 320 -31.17 13.46 -7.65
N LEU A 321 -30.20 14.21 -8.20
CA LEU A 321 -30.01 14.37 -9.65
C LEU A 321 -29.65 13.04 -10.35
N LEU A 322 -28.72 12.27 -9.78
CA LEU A 322 -28.32 10.95 -10.29
C LEU A 322 -29.44 9.90 -10.16
N ASN A 323 -30.11 9.84 -9.01
CA ASN A 323 -31.25 8.94 -8.78
C ASN A 323 -32.35 9.17 -9.83
N ARG A 324 -32.73 10.43 -10.08
CA ARG A 324 -33.70 10.77 -11.11
C ARG A 324 -33.25 10.34 -12.52
N ALA A 325 -31.97 10.50 -12.86
CA ALA A 325 -31.46 10.11 -14.17
C ALA A 325 -31.57 8.61 -14.41
N ILE A 326 -31.14 7.81 -13.42
CA ILE A 326 -31.14 6.34 -13.48
C ILE A 326 -32.58 5.80 -13.43
N PHE A 327 -33.32 6.09 -12.36
CA PHE A 327 -34.57 5.38 -12.04
C PHE A 327 -35.85 6.01 -12.64
N VAL A 328 -35.85 7.32 -12.92
CA VAL A 328 -37.07 8.03 -13.39
C VAL A 328 -37.04 8.31 -14.88
N LYS A 329 -35.88 8.70 -15.43
CA LYS A 329 -35.73 8.98 -16.87
C LYS A 329 -35.23 7.78 -17.67
N GLY A 330 -34.67 6.76 -17.02
CA GLY A 330 -34.11 5.58 -17.68
C GLY A 330 -32.90 5.93 -18.55
N VAL A 331 -32.06 6.85 -18.10
CA VAL A 331 -30.79 7.14 -18.79
C VAL A 331 -29.91 5.90 -18.69
N ASP A 332 -29.38 5.46 -19.83
CA ASP A 332 -28.44 4.36 -19.92
C ASP A 332 -27.25 4.57 -18.98
N ILE A 333 -27.02 3.60 -18.11
CA ILE A 333 -26.01 3.67 -17.06
C ILE A 333 -24.59 3.64 -17.65
N ALA A 334 -24.38 2.96 -18.79
CA ALA A 334 -23.10 2.92 -19.51
C ALA A 334 -22.59 4.32 -19.86
N GLN A 335 -23.52 5.23 -20.19
CA GLN A 335 -23.24 6.63 -20.51
C GLN A 335 -23.00 7.52 -19.27
N MET A 336 -23.28 7.04 -18.05
CA MET A 336 -23.09 7.78 -16.81
C MET A 336 -21.83 7.37 -16.01
N GLY A 337 -21.05 6.41 -16.50
CA GLY A 337 -19.88 5.87 -15.80
C GLY A 337 -18.84 6.93 -15.38
N LEU A 338 -18.55 7.90 -16.25
CA LEU A 338 -17.65 9.02 -15.91
C LEU A 338 -18.26 9.99 -14.89
N ALA A 339 -19.58 10.22 -14.91
CA ALA A 339 -20.25 11.06 -13.91
C ALA A 339 -20.17 10.43 -12.51
N LEU A 340 -20.37 9.11 -12.41
CA LEU A 340 -20.16 8.34 -11.17
C LEU A 340 -18.69 8.38 -10.72
N GLY A 341 -17.74 8.25 -11.66
CA GLY A 341 -16.30 8.36 -11.38
C GLY A 341 -15.89 9.72 -10.78
N ILE A 342 -16.43 10.82 -11.31
CA ILE A 342 -16.21 12.18 -10.78
C ILE A 342 -16.83 12.32 -9.39
N CYS A 343 -18.04 11.78 -9.15
CA CYS A 343 -18.63 11.78 -7.81
C CYS A 343 -17.76 11.00 -6.81
N GLY A 344 -17.21 9.85 -7.23
CA GLY A 344 -16.34 9.02 -6.40
C GLY A 344 -15.07 9.73 -5.95
N THR A 345 -14.37 10.44 -6.87
CA THR A 345 -13.18 11.22 -6.51
C THR A 345 -13.50 12.44 -5.66
N LEU A 346 -14.65 13.10 -5.85
CA LEU A 346 -15.07 14.21 -4.99
C LEU A 346 -15.37 13.77 -3.55
N LEU A 347 -16.08 12.65 -3.37
CA LEU A 347 -16.33 12.06 -2.04
C LEU A 347 -15.02 11.74 -1.31
N ALA A 348 -14.08 11.11 -2.01
CA ALA A 348 -12.75 10.80 -1.47
C ALA A 348 -11.95 12.07 -1.11
N TRP A 349 -12.02 13.11 -1.94
CA TRP A 349 -11.25 14.34 -1.73
C TRP A 349 -11.77 15.18 -0.55
N LEU A 350 -13.09 15.18 -0.31
CA LEU A 350 -13.71 15.85 0.84
C LEU A 350 -13.29 15.22 2.18
N ASP A 351 -13.20 13.89 2.25
CA ASP A 351 -12.68 13.15 3.42
C ASP A 351 -11.20 13.48 3.69
N TRP A 352 -10.39 13.55 2.64
CA TRP A 352 -8.97 13.84 2.75
C TRP A 352 -8.64 15.22 3.33
N GLN A 353 -9.53 16.20 3.20
CA GLN A 353 -9.35 17.53 3.81
C GLN A 353 -9.46 17.47 5.34
N GLN A 354 -10.44 16.72 5.85
CA GLN A 354 -10.69 16.54 7.30
C GLN A 354 -9.48 15.92 8.01
N LEU A 355 -8.91 14.86 7.43
CA LEU A 355 -7.68 14.21 7.91
C LEU A 355 -6.41 15.09 7.81
N GLY A 356 -6.50 16.28 7.21
CA GLY A 356 -5.42 17.26 7.17
C GLY A 356 -5.37 18.08 8.46
N GLU A 357 -6.48 18.75 8.78
CA GLU A 357 -6.57 19.70 9.90
C GLU A 357 -6.36 19.02 11.27
N SER A 358 -6.91 17.82 11.48
CA SER A 358 -6.70 17.06 12.73
C SER A 358 -5.23 16.65 12.94
N SER A 359 -4.44 16.49 11.87
CA SER A 359 -3.03 16.10 12.00
C SER A 359 -2.12 17.23 12.48
N ALA A 360 -2.50 18.49 12.24
CA ALA A 360 -1.77 19.66 12.73
C ALA A 360 -2.00 19.91 14.23
N THR A 361 -3.18 19.54 14.75
CA THR A 361 -3.55 19.68 16.17
C THR A 361 -3.09 18.52 17.04
N ALA A 362 -2.92 17.30 16.48
CA ALA A 362 -2.51 16.10 17.20
C ALA A 362 -1.07 16.12 17.77
N ASN A 363 -0.23 17.11 17.44
CA ASN A 363 1.13 17.23 17.98
C ASN A 363 1.19 17.65 19.46
N ASN A 364 0.06 18.04 20.07
CA ASN A 364 -0.03 18.32 21.51
C ASN A 364 -1.11 17.43 22.15
N ILE A 365 -0.73 16.77 23.25
CA ILE A 365 -1.55 15.85 24.06
C ILE A 365 -1.91 14.53 23.35
N SER A 366 -1.35 13.43 23.86
CA SER A 366 -1.68 12.06 23.47
C SER A 366 -3.08 11.64 23.96
N LYS A 367 -4.13 12.04 23.25
CA LYS A 367 -5.47 11.42 23.38
C LYS A 367 -5.71 10.47 22.21
N GLN A 368 -6.03 9.22 22.56
CA GLN A 368 -6.31 8.15 21.61
C GLN A 368 -7.61 8.44 20.87
N TYR A 369 -7.48 8.99 19.65
CA TYR A 369 -8.62 9.40 18.83
C TYR A 369 -9.40 8.17 18.35
N HIS A 370 -10.59 7.94 18.90
CA HIS A 370 -11.59 7.04 18.32
C HIS A 370 -12.40 7.83 17.28
N PRO A 371 -12.18 7.65 15.96
CA PRO A 371 -13.04 8.25 14.96
C PRO A 371 -14.39 7.52 14.97
N SER A 372 -15.40 8.11 15.61
CA SER A 372 -16.80 7.65 15.56
C SER A 372 -17.48 7.97 14.21
N ASN A 373 -16.74 7.80 13.11
CA ASN A 373 -17.20 7.99 11.75
C ASN A 373 -18.13 6.83 11.36
N PHE A 374 -19.42 6.99 11.64
CA PHE A 374 -20.49 6.06 11.24
C PHE A 374 -20.55 5.77 9.72
N PHE A 375 -19.85 6.54 8.89
CA PHE A 375 -19.77 6.32 7.45
C PHE A 375 -18.35 6.60 6.94
N ASN A 376 -17.78 5.66 6.19
CA ASN A 376 -16.45 5.77 5.61
C ASN A 376 -16.55 6.36 4.19
N TRP A 377 -16.35 7.69 4.08
CA TRP A 377 -16.45 8.40 2.81
C TRP A 377 -15.40 7.98 1.78
N GLN A 378 -14.20 7.55 2.20
CA GLN A 378 -13.21 6.99 1.26
C GLN A 378 -13.68 5.67 0.65
N LEU A 379 -14.34 4.81 1.43
CA LEU A 379 -14.92 3.56 0.93
C LEU A 379 -16.08 3.87 -0.03
N ALA A 380 -17.00 4.77 0.35
CA ALA A 380 -18.10 5.19 -0.53
C ALA A 380 -17.61 5.81 -1.85
N GLY A 381 -16.61 6.70 -1.79
CA GLY A 381 -15.99 7.30 -2.97
C GLY A 381 -15.29 6.26 -3.86
N GLY A 382 -14.50 5.36 -3.26
CA GLY A 382 -13.83 4.26 -3.97
C GLY A 382 -14.81 3.28 -4.62
N SER A 383 -15.90 2.92 -3.92
CA SER A 383 -16.97 2.09 -4.47
C SER A 383 -17.69 2.78 -5.64
N LEU A 384 -17.99 4.07 -5.54
CA LEU A 384 -18.67 4.82 -6.60
C LEU A 384 -17.78 4.99 -7.85
N LEU A 385 -16.46 5.15 -7.65
CA LEU A 385 -15.45 5.15 -8.71
C LEU A 385 -15.38 3.76 -9.38
N GLY A 386 -15.35 2.68 -8.59
CA GLY A 386 -15.39 1.30 -9.08
C GLY A 386 -16.67 0.96 -9.86
N LEU A 387 -17.84 1.47 -9.43
CA LEU A 387 -19.10 1.34 -10.17
C LEU A 387 -19.07 2.11 -11.49
N GLY A 388 -18.59 3.36 -11.48
CA GLY A 388 -18.42 4.15 -12.70
C GLY A 388 -17.48 3.50 -13.72
N TRP A 389 -16.46 2.80 -13.24
CA TRP A 389 -15.57 1.98 -14.06
C TRP A 389 -16.30 0.73 -14.61
N LEU A 390 -16.90 -0.07 -13.73
CA LEU A 390 -17.55 -1.35 -14.08
C LEU A 390 -18.62 -1.17 -15.16
N VAL A 391 -19.36 -0.07 -15.08
CA VAL A 391 -20.46 0.23 -16.00
C VAL A 391 -19.96 0.82 -17.33
N SER A 392 -18.84 1.56 -17.34
CA SER A 392 -18.27 2.12 -18.60
C SER A 392 -17.36 1.15 -19.36
N VAL A 393 -16.71 0.19 -18.69
CA VAL A 393 -15.70 -0.71 -19.30
C VAL A 393 -16.26 -1.57 -20.44
N ALA A 394 -17.55 -1.90 -20.40
CA ALA A 394 -18.20 -2.80 -21.36
C ALA A 394 -18.49 -2.12 -22.70
N GLU A 395 -18.99 -0.89 -22.71
CA GLU A 395 -19.55 -0.24 -23.92
C GLU A 395 -18.85 1.07 -24.29
N MET A 396 -18.38 1.84 -23.30
CA MET A 396 -17.84 3.20 -23.47
C MET A 396 -16.35 3.25 -23.07
N PRO A 397 -15.44 2.62 -23.85
CA PRO A 397 -14.05 2.46 -23.45
C PRO A 397 -13.31 3.79 -23.24
N LEU A 398 -13.71 4.86 -23.92
CA LEU A 398 -13.13 6.20 -23.74
C LEU A 398 -13.57 6.82 -22.39
N GLN A 399 -14.82 6.62 -21.95
CA GLN A 399 -15.22 6.95 -20.58
C GLN A 399 -14.44 6.10 -19.56
N ALA A 400 -14.30 4.80 -19.81
CA ALA A 400 -13.58 3.91 -18.91
C ALA A 400 -12.10 4.28 -18.75
N ILE A 401 -11.43 4.81 -19.79
CA ILE A 401 -10.08 5.38 -19.69
C ILE A 401 -10.09 6.62 -18.79
N ALA A 402 -11.05 7.53 -18.94
CA ALA A 402 -11.16 8.72 -18.10
C ALA A 402 -11.42 8.37 -16.63
N VAL A 403 -12.27 7.36 -16.34
CA VAL A 403 -12.46 6.84 -14.98
C VAL A 403 -11.20 6.13 -14.47
N SER A 404 -10.46 5.41 -15.32
CA SER A 404 -9.19 4.78 -14.94
C SER A 404 -8.12 5.82 -14.59
N ALA A 405 -8.08 6.96 -15.29
CA ALA A 405 -7.20 8.09 -14.94
C ALA A 405 -7.59 8.73 -13.60
N LEU A 406 -8.89 8.88 -13.32
CA LEU A 406 -9.39 9.32 -12.00
C LEU A 406 -9.04 8.32 -10.89
N ALA A 407 -9.10 7.01 -11.16
CA ALA A 407 -8.67 5.95 -10.25
C ALA A 407 -7.17 6.03 -9.96
N ILE A 408 -6.34 6.20 -11.00
CA ILE A 408 -4.88 6.36 -10.85
C ILE A 408 -4.55 7.59 -9.99
N TRP A 409 -5.20 8.74 -10.23
CA TRP A 409 -5.04 9.94 -9.41
C TRP A 409 -5.44 9.70 -7.95
N PHE A 410 -6.59 9.03 -7.73
CA PHE A 410 -7.08 8.69 -6.39
C PHE A 410 -6.11 7.77 -5.64
N PHE A 411 -5.75 6.62 -6.21
CA PHE A 411 -4.86 5.67 -5.54
C PHE A 411 -3.42 6.20 -5.42
N TYR A 412 -2.92 7.05 -6.33
CA TYR A 412 -1.61 7.69 -6.20
C TYR A 412 -1.56 8.62 -4.99
N ASN A 413 -2.53 9.53 -4.86
CA ASN A 413 -2.61 10.45 -3.71
C ASN A 413 -2.78 9.69 -2.39
N ARG A 414 -3.58 8.60 -2.40
CA ARG A 414 -3.74 7.71 -1.24
C ARG A 414 -2.43 6.98 -0.89
N LEU A 415 -1.70 6.48 -1.89
CA LEU A 415 -0.41 5.81 -1.71
C LEU A 415 0.64 6.75 -1.10
N VAL A 416 0.77 7.97 -1.62
CA VAL A 416 1.73 8.99 -1.11
C VAL A 416 1.41 9.39 0.34
N ARG A 417 0.14 9.37 0.74
CA ARG A 417 -0.29 9.73 2.10
C ARG A 417 -0.18 8.58 3.11
N PHE A 418 -0.72 7.41 2.77
CA PHE A 418 -0.87 6.29 3.72
C PHE A 418 0.10 5.12 3.48
N TRP A 419 0.80 5.09 2.35
CA TRP A 419 1.80 4.07 1.99
C TRP A 419 1.32 2.60 2.09
N GLN A 420 0.03 2.36 1.82
CA GLN A 420 -0.58 1.03 1.94
C GLN A 420 -0.30 0.15 0.71
N LYS A 421 -0.07 -1.14 0.96
CA LYS A 421 0.15 -2.14 -0.11
C LYS A 421 -1.06 -2.28 -1.05
N PHE A 422 -2.27 -2.12 -0.52
CA PHE A 422 -3.51 -2.17 -1.32
C PHE A 422 -3.53 -1.09 -2.42
N ASP A 423 -3.11 0.14 -2.11
CA ASP A 423 -3.15 1.24 -3.07
C ASP A 423 -2.14 1.04 -4.22
N LEU A 424 -0.99 0.41 -3.94
CA LEU A 424 -0.04 0.00 -4.99
C LEU A 424 -0.59 -1.16 -5.85
N LEU A 425 -1.31 -2.11 -5.24
CA LEU A 425 -1.97 -3.19 -5.97
C LEU A 425 -3.08 -2.66 -6.90
N MET A 426 -3.86 -1.67 -6.43
CA MET A 426 -4.90 -1.03 -7.24
C MET A 426 -4.30 -0.19 -8.39
N LEU A 427 -3.21 0.55 -8.15
CA LEU A 427 -2.46 1.23 -9.21
C LEU A 427 -1.89 0.26 -10.24
N PHE A 428 -1.41 -0.91 -9.80
CA PHE A 428 -0.93 -1.96 -10.68
C PHE A 428 -2.05 -2.54 -11.55
N GLY A 429 -3.16 -2.96 -10.92
CA GLY A 429 -4.32 -3.52 -11.63
C GLY A 429 -4.93 -2.54 -12.64
N VAL A 430 -5.25 -1.31 -12.20
CA VAL A 430 -5.80 -0.26 -13.07
C VAL A 430 -4.80 0.14 -14.15
N GLY A 431 -3.48 0.14 -13.86
CA GLY A 431 -2.44 0.43 -14.83
C GLY A 431 -2.44 -0.54 -16.02
N ILE A 432 -2.39 -1.85 -15.75
CA ILE A 432 -2.48 -2.90 -16.81
C ILE A 432 -3.81 -2.77 -17.56
N GLN A 433 -4.91 -2.65 -16.83
CA GLN A 433 -6.26 -2.58 -17.39
C GLN A 433 -6.48 -1.31 -18.24
N THR A 434 -5.78 -0.22 -17.95
CA THR A 434 -5.75 1.01 -18.78
C THR A 434 -5.06 0.77 -20.11
N VAL A 435 -3.94 0.02 -20.15
CA VAL A 435 -3.26 -0.35 -21.41
C VAL A 435 -4.19 -1.20 -22.29
N LEU A 436 -4.94 -2.14 -21.70
CA LEU A 436 -5.93 -2.95 -22.42
C LEU A 436 -7.11 -2.12 -22.96
N LEU A 437 -7.54 -1.08 -22.24
CA LEU A 437 -8.54 -0.13 -22.76
C LEU A 437 -8.00 0.74 -23.91
N PHE A 438 -6.77 1.25 -23.82
CA PHE A 438 -6.15 1.96 -24.94
C PHE A 438 -6.07 1.07 -26.18
N TRP A 439 -5.68 -0.19 -26.03
CA TRP A 439 -5.76 -1.17 -27.12
C TRP A 439 -7.19 -1.30 -27.65
N ARG A 440 -8.21 -1.36 -26.79
CA ARG A 440 -9.62 -1.44 -27.22
C ARG A 440 -10.05 -0.23 -28.07
N VAL A 441 -9.63 0.99 -27.75
CA VAL A 441 -10.02 2.22 -28.47
C VAL A 441 -9.46 2.31 -29.91
N ILE A 442 -8.32 1.69 -30.22
CA ILE A 442 -7.70 1.78 -31.56
C ILE A 442 -8.65 1.20 -32.65
N PRO A 443 -8.87 1.89 -33.78
CA PRO A 443 -9.69 1.38 -34.89
C PRO A 443 -9.26 0.00 -35.41
N VAL A 444 -10.22 -0.84 -35.82
CA VAL A 444 -9.96 -2.23 -36.21
C VAL A 444 -8.97 -2.36 -37.36
N GLY A 445 -9.04 -1.49 -38.38
CA GLY A 445 -8.07 -1.48 -39.49
C GLY A 445 -6.64 -1.19 -39.05
N ILE A 446 -6.45 -0.31 -38.05
CA ILE A 446 -5.13 -0.01 -37.48
C ILE A 446 -4.64 -1.19 -36.64
N LYS A 447 -5.54 -1.86 -35.88
CA LYS A 447 -5.21 -3.10 -35.15
C LYS A 447 -4.73 -4.19 -36.09
N THR A 448 -5.45 -4.47 -37.19
CA THR A 448 -5.08 -5.55 -38.11
C THR A 448 -3.80 -5.24 -38.88
N GLN A 449 -3.57 -3.98 -39.27
CA GLN A 449 -2.28 -3.55 -39.85
C GLN A 449 -1.12 -3.71 -38.85
N PHE A 450 -1.29 -3.24 -37.60
CA PHE A 450 -0.23 -3.30 -36.58
C PHE A 450 0.08 -4.74 -36.12
N VAL A 451 -0.95 -5.58 -35.90
CA VAL A 451 -0.76 -7.00 -35.58
C VAL A 451 -0.20 -7.76 -36.79
N GLY A 452 -0.63 -7.44 -38.02
CA GLY A 452 -0.06 -8.02 -39.24
C GLY A 452 1.44 -7.73 -39.37
N PHE A 453 1.83 -6.47 -39.21
CA PHE A 453 3.23 -6.03 -39.20
C PHE A 453 4.06 -6.71 -38.12
N LEU A 454 3.57 -6.75 -36.87
CA LEU A 454 4.28 -7.41 -35.77
C LEU A 454 4.37 -8.93 -35.96
N THR A 455 3.30 -9.60 -36.39
CA THR A 455 3.31 -11.06 -36.62
C THR A 455 4.16 -11.47 -37.81
N GLN A 456 4.26 -10.62 -38.84
CA GLN A 456 5.17 -10.79 -39.97
C GLN A 456 6.64 -10.68 -39.55
N ILE A 457 7.00 -9.64 -38.78
CA ILE A 457 8.38 -9.44 -38.29
C ILE A 457 8.82 -10.51 -37.28
N THR A 458 7.91 -10.94 -36.41
CA THR A 458 8.20 -11.91 -35.33
C THR A 458 7.85 -13.36 -35.70
N ASN A 459 7.42 -13.61 -36.94
CA ASN A 459 7.02 -14.93 -37.44
C ASN A 459 6.08 -15.66 -36.45
N SER A 460 5.01 -14.97 -36.05
CA SER A 460 4.08 -15.36 -34.97
C SER A 460 2.60 -15.40 -35.42
N GLN A 461 2.37 -15.54 -36.73
CA GLN A 461 1.03 -15.56 -37.35
C GLN A 461 0.12 -16.66 -36.78
N SER A 462 0.69 -17.79 -36.36
CA SER A 462 -0.02 -18.90 -35.71
C SER A 462 -0.38 -18.63 -34.25
N THR A 463 0.31 -17.71 -33.58
CA THR A 463 0.13 -17.39 -32.15
C THR A 463 0.16 -15.88 -31.86
N PRO A 464 -0.71 -15.04 -32.48
CA PRO A 464 -0.63 -13.58 -32.33
C PRO A 464 -0.81 -13.07 -30.91
N TRP A 465 -1.46 -13.86 -30.04
CA TRP A 465 -1.64 -13.56 -28.62
C TRP A 465 -0.32 -13.55 -27.83
N ALA A 466 0.72 -14.25 -28.29
CA ALA A 466 2.02 -14.27 -27.63
C ALA A 466 2.72 -12.88 -27.67
N LEU A 467 2.32 -11.99 -28.59
CA LEU A 467 2.80 -10.60 -28.66
C LEU A 467 2.63 -9.84 -27.33
N TRP A 468 1.64 -10.19 -26.50
CA TRP A 468 1.44 -9.56 -25.20
C TRP A 468 2.64 -9.68 -24.26
N GLY A 469 3.44 -10.74 -24.38
CA GLY A 469 4.69 -10.92 -23.62
C GLY A 469 5.69 -9.78 -23.84
N VAL A 470 5.76 -9.25 -25.08
CA VAL A 470 6.64 -8.13 -25.42
C VAL A 470 5.90 -6.78 -25.31
N LEU A 471 4.63 -6.70 -25.70
CA LEU A 471 3.85 -5.45 -25.71
C LEU A 471 3.61 -4.86 -24.31
N LEU A 472 3.57 -5.68 -23.26
CA LEU A 472 3.44 -5.20 -21.86
C LEU A 472 4.80 -4.90 -21.20
N PHE A 473 5.92 -5.14 -21.88
CA PHE A 473 7.26 -4.89 -21.31
C PHE A 473 7.52 -3.41 -20.95
N PRO A 474 7.05 -2.40 -21.71
CA PRO A 474 7.16 -0.99 -21.28
C PRO A 474 6.42 -0.69 -19.96
N TYR A 475 5.31 -1.40 -19.69
CA TYR A 475 4.59 -1.27 -18.42
C TYR A 475 5.36 -1.92 -17.26
N LEU A 476 6.07 -3.03 -17.51
CA LEU A 476 7.00 -3.62 -16.54
C LEU A 476 8.13 -2.63 -16.19
N ILE A 477 8.71 -1.95 -17.19
CA ILE A 477 9.74 -0.91 -16.98
C ILE A 477 9.19 0.27 -16.15
N LEU A 478 7.95 0.69 -16.40
CA LEU A 478 7.26 1.72 -15.61
C LEU A 478 7.14 1.28 -14.14
N MET A 479 6.67 0.06 -13.89
CA MET A 479 6.52 -0.44 -12.52
C MET A 479 7.86 -0.65 -11.79
N VAL A 480 8.91 -1.10 -12.50
CA VAL A 480 10.30 -1.13 -11.98
C VAL A 480 10.80 0.28 -11.62
N SER A 481 10.42 1.29 -12.41
CA SER A 481 10.75 2.69 -12.11
C SER A 481 9.97 3.20 -10.89
N ALA A 482 8.73 2.76 -10.71
CA ALA A 482 7.91 3.07 -9.54
C ALA A 482 8.44 2.40 -8.25
N THR A 483 8.87 1.14 -8.28
CA THR A 483 9.51 0.50 -7.11
C THR A 483 10.81 1.21 -6.75
N GLN A 484 11.63 1.56 -7.75
CA GLN A 484 12.85 2.33 -7.53
C GLN A 484 12.57 3.70 -6.88
N TRP A 485 11.45 4.36 -7.23
CA TRP A 485 10.99 5.58 -6.56
C TRP A 485 10.54 5.32 -5.11
N LEU A 486 9.83 4.22 -4.83
CA LEU A 486 9.47 3.82 -3.46
C LEU A 486 10.69 3.58 -2.56
N TYR A 487 11.79 3.02 -3.11
CA TYR A 487 13.07 2.93 -2.41
C TYR A 487 13.67 4.31 -2.10
N ARG A 488 13.61 5.26 -3.04
CA ARG A 488 14.07 6.66 -2.81
C ARG A 488 13.25 7.37 -1.72
N GLN A 489 11.96 7.04 -1.59
CA GLN A 489 11.08 7.54 -0.52
C GLN A 489 11.23 6.79 0.82
N GLN A 490 12.20 5.87 0.94
CA GLN A 490 12.48 5.05 2.14
C GLN A 490 11.32 4.12 2.56
N LYS A 491 10.49 3.65 1.60
CA LYS A 491 9.29 2.82 1.86
C LYS A 491 9.53 1.34 1.54
N PHE A 492 10.56 0.76 2.14
CA PHE A 492 11.11 -0.57 1.80
C PHE A 492 10.07 -1.71 1.76
N GLN A 493 9.17 -1.81 2.75
CA GLN A 493 8.13 -2.87 2.78
C GLN A 493 7.12 -2.79 1.63
N LEU A 494 6.90 -1.58 1.09
CA LEU A 494 5.99 -1.31 -0.01
C LEU A 494 6.71 -1.46 -1.35
N ALA A 495 7.98 -1.02 -1.41
CA ALA A 495 8.85 -1.19 -2.56
C ALA A 495 9.08 -2.68 -2.87
N SER A 496 9.41 -3.50 -1.86
CA SER A 496 9.55 -4.96 -1.98
C SER A 496 8.24 -5.66 -2.36
N PHE A 497 7.08 -5.17 -1.90
CA PHE A 497 5.78 -5.68 -2.39
C PHE A 497 5.59 -5.38 -3.88
N GLY A 498 5.97 -4.19 -4.34
CA GLY A 498 5.99 -3.85 -5.76
C GLY A 498 7.01 -4.65 -6.58
N GLU A 499 8.18 -4.98 -6.03
CA GLU A 499 9.17 -5.85 -6.69
C GLU A 499 8.60 -7.26 -6.92
N ASN A 500 7.86 -7.80 -5.95
CA ASN A 500 7.15 -9.08 -6.12
C ASN A 500 6.08 -9.00 -7.23
N LEU A 501 5.38 -7.86 -7.37
CA LEU A 501 4.44 -7.64 -8.48
C LEU A 501 5.16 -7.54 -9.84
N THR A 502 6.32 -6.85 -9.94
CA THR A 502 7.07 -6.77 -11.20
C THR A 502 7.72 -8.08 -11.59
N LEU A 503 8.24 -8.85 -10.62
CA LEU A 503 8.78 -10.19 -10.86
C LEU A 503 7.67 -11.14 -11.30
N GLY A 504 6.51 -11.13 -10.62
CA GLY A 504 5.35 -11.93 -11.01
C GLY A 504 4.85 -11.61 -12.42
N LEU A 505 4.75 -10.31 -12.78
CA LEU A 505 4.42 -9.90 -14.14
C LEU A 505 5.47 -10.38 -15.14
N GLY A 506 6.76 -10.15 -14.89
CA GLY A 506 7.84 -10.59 -15.78
C GLY A 506 7.88 -12.09 -16.01
N SER A 507 7.58 -12.90 -14.97
CA SER A 507 7.41 -14.34 -15.11
C SER A 507 6.24 -14.70 -16.04
N VAL A 508 5.07 -14.07 -15.87
CA VAL A 508 3.90 -14.28 -16.75
C VAL A 508 4.19 -13.88 -18.20
N LEU A 509 4.80 -12.71 -18.43
CA LEU A 509 5.20 -12.26 -19.77
C LEU A 509 6.20 -13.23 -20.42
N THR A 510 7.12 -13.79 -19.62
CA THR A 510 8.07 -14.81 -20.09
C THR A 510 7.36 -16.10 -20.48
N VAL A 511 6.45 -16.62 -19.66
CA VAL A 511 5.65 -17.82 -19.97
C VAL A 511 4.82 -17.64 -21.24
N ILE A 512 4.16 -16.48 -21.42
CA ILE A 512 3.44 -16.14 -22.66
C ILE A 512 4.39 -16.14 -23.87
N SER A 513 5.62 -15.64 -23.69
CA SER A 513 6.62 -15.55 -24.75
C SER A 513 7.23 -16.91 -25.15
N LEU A 514 7.23 -17.92 -24.27
CA LEU A 514 7.87 -19.22 -24.53
C LEU A 514 7.39 -19.91 -25.82
N VAL A 515 6.15 -19.67 -26.22
CA VAL A 515 5.47 -20.36 -27.35
C VAL A 515 6.05 -19.99 -28.71
N ASN A 516 6.72 -18.83 -28.86
CA ASN A 516 7.33 -18.42 -30.12
C ASN A 516 8.82 -18.07 -29.93
N PRO A 517 9.76 -18.70 -30.67
CA PRO A 517 11.21 -18.47 -30.49
C PRO A 517 11.68 -17.03 -30.63
N TYR A 518 11.07 -16.21 -31.49
CA TYR A 518 11.43 -14.79 -31.62
C TYR A 518 11.01 -14.01 -30.37
N LEU A 519 9.75 -14.18 -29.95
CA LEU A 519 9.20 -13.47 -28.79
C LEU A 519 9.86 -13.92 -27.49
N ARG A 520 10.11 -15.22 -27.32
CA ARG A 520 10.91 -15.80 -26.23
C ARG A 520 12.26 -15.12 -26.09
N SER A 521 12.98 -14.99 -27.22
CA SER A 521 14.32 -14.37 -27.24
C SER A 521 14.28 -12.87 -26.93
N ILE A 522 13.36 -12.13 -27.55
CA ILE A 522 13.17 -10.69 -27.30
C ILE A 522 12.83 -10.43 -25.83
N ASN A 523 11.87 -11.18 -25.26
CA ASN A 523 11.48 -11.05 -23.86
C ASN A 523 12.63 -11.43 -22.90
N LEU A 524 13.36 -12.52 -23.15
CA LEU A 524 14.45 -12.94 -22.27
C LEU A 524 15.64 -11.96 -22.31
N VAL A 525 15.97 -11.41 -23.48
CA VAL A 525 16.98 -10.33 -23.60
C VAL A 525 16.53 -9.07 -22.87
N ALA A 526 15.29 -8.62 -23.08
CA ALA A 526 14.75 -7.45 -22.38
C ALA A 526 14.70 -7.65 -20.86
N SER A 527 14.27 -8.83 -20.40
CA SER A 527 14.26 -9.21 -18.98
C SER A 527 15.68 -9.22 -18.40
N THR A 528 16.65 -9.78 -19.11
CA THR A 528 18.07 -9.77 -18.71
C THR A 528 18.63 -8.36 -18.60
N LEU A 529 18.29 -7.46 -19.53
CA LEU A 529 18.75 -6.06 -19.49
C LEU A 529 18.14 -5.29 -18.30
N THR A 530 16.84 -5.47 -18.02
CA THR A 530 16.19 -4.82 -16.85
C THR A 530 16.71 -5.38 -15.53
N LEU A 531 16.80 -6.70 -15.38
CA LEU A 531 17.40 -7.35 -14.20
C LEU A 531 18.88 -6.97 -14.04
N GLY A 532 19.63 -6.90 -15.12
CA GLY A 532 21.02 -6.41 -15.16
C GLY A 532 21.17 -4.99 -14.61
N TRP A 533 20.33 -4.05 -15.05
CA TRP A 533 20.33 -2.67 -14.56
C TRP A 533 19.93 -2.54 -13.08
N ILE A 534 18.96 -3.35 -12.62
CA ILE A 534 18.55 -3.41 -11.21
C ILE A 534 19.70 -3.99 -10.36
N THR A 535 20.25 -5.13 -10.77
CA THR A 535 21.33 -5.80 -10.04
C THR A 535 22.62 -5.00 -10.00
N TRP A 536 23.00 -4.29 -11.06
CA TRP A 536 24.13 -3.33 -11.03
C TRP A 536 23.96 -2.36 -9.86
N LYS A 537 22.81 -1.68 -9.76
CA LYS A 537 22.57 -0.67 -8.74
C LYS A 537 22.66 -1.24 -7.32
N TYR A 538 22.01 -2.38 -7.06
CA TYR A 538 22.07 -3.01 -5.75
C TYR A 538 23.46 -3.61 -5.43
N ALA A 539 24.17 -4.16 -6.43
CA ALA A 539 25.52 -4.68 -6.28
C ALA A 539 26.51 -3.56 -5.93
N VAL A 540 26.51 -2.44 -6.65
CA VAL A 540 27.40 -1.29 -6.35
C VAL A 540 27.08 -0.70 -4.97
N ALA A 541 25.80 -0.58 -4.60
CA ALA A 541 25.40 -0.16 -3.25
C ALA A 541 25.78 -1.18 -2.16
N SER A 542 25.98 -2.46 -2.49
CA SER A 542 26.52 -3.48 -1.59
C SER A 542 28.05 -3.38 -1.50
N ASN A 543 28.74 -3.28 -2.63
CA ASN A 543 30.19 -3.15 -2.73
C ASN A 543 30.73 -1.94 -1.95
N SER A 544 30.09 -0.76 -2.11
CA SER A 544 30.48 0.43 -1.35
C SER A 544 30.36 0.24 0.17
N ARG A 545 29.35 -0.51 0.63
CA ARG A 545 29.18 -0.89 2.05
C ARG A 545 30.16 -1.97 2.54
N GLN A 546 30.83 -2.68 1.64
CA GLN A 546 31.93 -3.60 1.99
C GLN A 546 33.31 -2.91 2.00
N ILE A 547 33.44 -1.75 1.35
CA ILE A 547 34.68 -0.95 1.31
C ILE A 547 34.66 0.13 2.41
N SER A 548 33.49 0.65 2.76
CA SER A 548 33.31 1.59 3.87
C SER A 548 33.13 0.86 5.22
N SER A 549 33.64 1.46 6.30
CA SER A 549 33.53 0.96 7.68
C SER A 549 32.07 0.68 8.10
N PRO A 550 31.79 -0.39 8.87
CA PRO A 550 30.42 -0.87 9.16
C PRO A 550 29.68 -0.02 10.21
N ILE A 551 29.48 1.27 9.93
CA ILE A 551 28.45 2.06 10.60
C ILE A 551 27.09 1.53 10.10
N ALA A 552 26.38 0.82 10.97
CA ALA A 552 25.20 0.03 10.62
C ALA A 552 23.95 0.90 10.36
N ASP A 553 23.92 1.63 9.24
CA ASP A 553 22.70 2.29 8.77
C ASP A 553 21.67 1.22 8.32
N LEU A 554 20.73 0.91 9.22
CA LEU A 554 19.73 -0.17 9.12
C LEU A 554 18.76 -0.03 7.92
N ARG A 555 18.92 1.01 7.10
CA ARG A 555 18.00 1.43 6.04
C ARG A 555 17.87 0.50 4.84
N GLN A 556 18.80 -0.42 4.55
CA GLN A 556 18.67 -1.27 3.36
C GLN A 556 19.20 -2.70 3.54
N LYS A 557 18.48 -3.48 4.36
CA LYS A 557 18.64 -4.94 4.51
C LYS A 557 17.92 -5.69 3.39
N GLN A 558 18.55 -5.73 2.21
CA GLN A 558 18.11 -6.55 1.09
C GLN A 558 19.34 -7.09 0.37
N ASP A 559 19.54 -8.40 0.44
CA ASP A 559 20.74 -9.05 -0.07
C ASP A 559 20.60 -9.25 -1.60
N PRO A 560 21.56 -8.75 -2.42
CA PRO A 560 21.46 -8.88 -3.88
C PRO A 560 21.74 -10.30 -4.38
N THR A 561 21.98 -11.26 -3.49
CA THR A 561 22.36 -12.67 -3.77
C THR A 561 21.39 -13.35 -4.74
N SER A 562 20.10 -13.41 -4.38
CA SER A 562 19.03 -14.01 -5.19
C SER A 562 18.84 -13.28 -6.52
N LEU A 563 18.94 -11.94 -6.48
CA LEU A 563 18.76 -11.06 -7.63
C LEU A 563 19.88 -11.24 -8.66
N VAL A 564 21.14 -11.36 -8.23
CA VAL A 564 22.30 -11.68 -9.07
C VAL A 564 22.15 -13.07 -9.71
N SER A 565 21.79 -14.09 -8.92
CA SER A 565 21.55 -15.44 -9.46
C SER A 565 20.42 -15.47 -10.48
N LEU A 566 19.33 -14.72 -10.25
CA LEU A 566 18.22 -14.61 -11.19
C LEU A 566 18.66 -13.96 -12.51
N THR A 567 19.34 -12.80 -12.45
CA THR A 567 19.92 -12.15 -13.66
C THR A 567 20.77 -13.12 -14.45
N HIS A 568 21.62 -13.90 -13.76
CA HIS A 568 22.55 -14.81 -14.41
C HIS A 568 21.82 -15.97 -15.12
N ILE A 569 20.84 -16.59 -14.45
CA ILE A 569 19.97 -17.61 -15.05
C ILE A 569 19.20 -17.04 -16.25
N THR A 570 18.65 -15.83 -16.15
CA THR A 570 17.93 -15.21 -17.28
C THR A 570 18.85 -14.87 -18.44
N GLY A 571 20.08 -14.42 -18.18
CA GLY A 571 21.06 -14.08 -19.22
C GLY A 571 21.57 -15.30 -19.96
N LEU A 572 21.89 -16.37 -19.24
CA LEU A 572 22.26 -17.66 -19.82
C LEU A 572 21.09 -18.24 -20.65
N SER A 573 19.86 -18.14 -20.14
CA SER A 573 18.64 -18.52 -20.88
C SER A 573 18.40 -17.66 -22.12
N ALA A 574 18.70 -16.35 -22.07
CA ALA A 574 18.60 -15.45 -23.21
C ALA A 574 19.64 -15.81 -24.28
N ILE A 575 20.88 -16.10 -23.90
CA ILE A 575 21.93 -16.59 -24.82
C ILE A 575 21.48 -17.87 -25.51
N CYS A 576 21.04 -18.89 -24.75
CA CYS A 576 20.52 -20.13 -25.33
C CYS A 576 19.31 -19.90 -26.25
N SER A 577 18.38 -19.02 -25.87
CA SER A 577 17.20 -18.70 -26.70
C SER A 577 17.58 -18.00 -28.02
N VAL A 578 18.56 -17.09 -27.98
CA VAL A 578 19.08 -16.40 -29.18
C VAL A 578 19.86 -17.36 -30.07
N ILE A 579 20.61 -18.31 -29.49
CA ILE A 579 21.27 -19.39 -30.23
C ILE A 579 20.23 -20.25 -30.97
N ASP A 580 19.17 -20.72 -30.31
CA ASP A 580 18.06 -21.48 -30.93
C ASP A 580 17.32 -20.69 -32.03
N LEU A 581 17.32 -19.36 -31.92
CA LEU A 581 16.67 -18.50 -32.92
C LEU A 581 17.42 -18.46 -34.25
N PHE A 582 18.75 -18.38 -34.20
CA PHE A 582 19.63 -18.37 -35.38
C PHE A 582 19.95 -19.79 -35.88
N LEU A 583 20.30 -20.69 -34.97
CA LEU A 583 20.59 -22.10 -35.22
C LEU A 583 19.35 -22.93 -34.89
N ARG A 584 18.33 -22.83 -35.75
CA ARG A 584 17.08 -23.58 -35.58
C ARG A 584 17.30 -25.08 -35.80
N ASN A 585 16.55 -25.91 -35.07
CA ASN A 585 16.44 -27.36 -35.29
C ASN A 585 17.78 -28.12 -35.29
N GLN A 586 18.69 -27.76 -34.37
CA GLN A 586 19.93 -28.49 -34.14
C GLN A 586 19.68 -29.80 -33.38
N THR A 587 20.56 -30.78 -33.56
CA THR A 587 20.51 -32.08 -32.90
C THR A 587 20.93 -32.00 -31.41
N PRO A 588 20.58 -32.98 -30.56
CA PRO A 588 20.88 -32.94 -29.13
C PRO A 588 22.37 -32.83 -28.78
N GLU A 589 23.26 -33.36 -29.63
CA GLU A 589 24.71 -33.37 -29.39
C GLU A 589 25.34 -32.01 -29.66
N ILE A 590 24.83 -31.28 -30.67
CA ILE A 590 25.20 -29.88 -30.93
C ILE A 590 24.76 -29.01 -29.74
N TRP A 591 23.56 -29.25 -29.20
CA TRP A 591 23.12 -28.59 -27.97
C TRP A 591 23.98 -28.96 -26.75
N ALA A 592 24.35 -30.23 -26.58
CA ALA A 592 25.27 -30.63 -25.52
C ALA A 592 26.65 -29.94 -25.65
N ALA A 593 27.17 -29.80 -26.88
CA ALA A 593 28.41 -29.07 -27.15
C ALA A 593 28.30 -27.57 -26.83
N ILE A 594 27.16 -26.93 -27.15
CA ILE A 594 26.87 -25.54 -26.79
C ILE A 594 26.83 -25.36 -25.26
N LEU A 595 26.14 -26.25 -24.54
CA LEU A 595 26.09 -26.21 -23.07
C LEU A 595 27.47 -26.46 -22.43
N LEU A 596 28.30 -27.34 -23.02
CA LEU A 596 29.68 -27.56 -22.58
C LEU A 596 30.59 -26.35 -22.85
N LEU A 597 30.41 -25.65 -23.98
CA LEU A 597 31.13 -24.40 -24.26
C LEU A 597 30.75 -23.32 -23.25
N LEU A 598 29.46 -23.18 -22.92
CA LEU A 598 28.98 -22.28 -21.89
C LEU A 598 29.51 -22.67 -20.50
N MET A 599 29.54 -23.95 -20.14
CA MET A 599 30.13 -24.45 -18.88
C MET A 599 31.62 -24.06 -18.76
N VAL A 600 32.40 -24.23 -19.82
CA VAL A 600 33.81 -23.81 -19.85
C VAL A 600 33.94 -22.29 -19.72
N ALA A 601 33.02 -21.52 -20.31
CA ALA A 601 32.98 -20.06 -20.15
C ALA A 601 32.64 -19.64 -18.71
N GLU A 602 31.63 -20.25 -18.07
CA GLU A 602 31.23 -20.01 -16.68
C GLU A 602 32.36 -20.30 -15.69
N TRP A 603 33.02 -21.45 -15.82
CA TRP A 603 34.16 -21.79 -14.96
C TRP A 603 35.42 -20.98 -15.30
N GLY A 604 35.60 -20.58 -16.57
CA GLY A 604 36.63 -19.62 -16.97
C GLY A 604 36.42 -18.23 -16.35
N PHE A 605 35.17 -17.77 -16.30
CA PHE A 605 34.75 -16.53 -15.63
C PHE A 605 34.97 -16.62 -14.13
N PHE A 606 34.53 -17.72 -13.49
CA PHE A 606 34.74 -18.01 -12.07
C PHE A 606 36.22 -17.89 -11.67
N VAL A 607 37.13 -18.50 -12.44
CA VAL A 607 38.57 -18.44 -12.16
C VAL A 607 39.17 -17.06 -12.47
N LYS A 608 38.98 -16.54 -13.69
CA LYS A 608 39.69 -15.33 -14.16
C LYS A 608 39.18 -14.05 -13.52
N LEU A 609 37.87 -13.90 -13.31
CA LEU A 609 37.34 -12.68 -12.71
C LEU A 609 37.38 -12.71 -11.19
N LYS A 610 37.37 -13.87 -10.50
CA LYS A 610 37.57 -13.88 -9.03
C LYS A 610 38.94 -13.30 -8.64
N THR A 611 40.00 -13.63 -9.39
CA THR A 611 41.36 -13.13 -9.14
C THR A 611 41.56 -11.67 -9.54
N ALA A 612 40.96 -11.22 -10.65
CA ALA A 612 40.95 -9.79 -11.00
C ALA A 612 40.15 -8.95 -9.97
N ASN A 613 39.03 -9.49 -9.48
CA ASN A 613 38.10 -8.78 -8.59
C ASN A 613 38.58 -8.65 -7.13
N SER A 614 39.56 -9.45 -6.70
CA SER A 614 40.23 -9.24 -5.41
C SER A 614 41.20 -8.06 -5.42
N GLN A 615 41.68 -7.65 -6.60
CA GLN A 615 42.55 -6.49 -6.81
C GLN A 615 41.76 -5.18 -7.08
N GLN A 616 40.45 -5.26 -7.27
CA GLN A 616 39.64 -4.14 -7.76
C GLN A 616 39.12 -3.23 -6.63
N ASN A 617 39.79 -2.08 -6.46
CA ASN A 617 39.48 -1.10 -5.41
C ASN A 617 38.24 -0.22 -5.67
N SER A 618 37.74 -0.14 -6.91
CA SER A 618 36.56 0.70 -7.23
C SER A 618 35.24 -0.08 -7.09
N PRO A 619 34.27 0.37 -6.25
CA PRO A 619 33.02 -0.36 -6.00
C PRO A 619 32.11 -0.48 -7.22
N SER A 620 32.28 0.37 -8.24
CA SER A 620 31.46 0.36 -9.47
C SER A 620 31.94 -0.63 -10.53
N LEU A 621 33.23 -1.01 -10.49
CA LEU A 621 33.80 -2.05 -11.38
C LEU A 621 33.97 -3.41 -10.67
N ARG A 622 33.80 -3.45 -9.34
CA ARG A 622 33.89 -4.68 -8.56
C ARG A 622 32.63 -5.54 -8.78
N PHE A 623 32.80 -6.79 -9.17
CA PHE A 623 31.73 -7.78 -9.22
C PHE A 623 31.36 -8.25 -7.81
N HIS A 624 30.06 -8.43 -7.57
CA HIS A 624 29.56 -8.91 -6.28
C HIS A 624 29.96 -10.38 -6.06
N PRO A 625 30.37 -10.82 -4.85
CA PRO A 625 30.85 -12.18 -4.61
C PRO A 625 29.90 -13.30 -5.07
N SER A 626 28.59 -13.07 -5.00
CA SER A 626 27.57 -14.03 -5.45
C SER A 626 27.60 -14.33 -6.96
N CYS A 627 28.20 -13.47 -7.77
CA CYS A 627 28.37 -13.70 -9.21
C CYS A 627 29.29 -14.90 -9.47
N PHE A 628 30.42 -15.00 -8.76
CA PHE A 628 31.33 -16.15 -8.84
C PHE A 628 30.68 -17.43 -8.31
N GLN A 629 29.95 -17.33 -7.19
CA GLN A 629 29.21 -18.45 -6.63
C GLN A 629 28.11 -18.96 -7.59
N SER A 630 27.44 -18.04 -8.29
CA SER A 630 26.47 -18.38 -9.33
C SER A 630 27.14 -19.07 -10.52
N ALA A 631 28.23 -18.52 -11.06
CA ALA A 631 28.98 -19.11 -12.18
C ALA A 631 29.47 -20.54 -11.87
N TRP A 632 29.98 -20.78 -10.66
CA TRP A 632 30.36 -22.11 -10.20
C TRP A 632 29.20 -23.13 -10.29
N TYR A 633 28.04 -22.78 -9.74
CA TYR A 633 26.87 -23.66 -9.74
C TYR A 633 26.19 -23.77 -11.12
N LEU A 634 26.13 -22.70 -11.92
CA LEU A 634 25.57 -22.75 -13.27
C LEU A 634 26.44 -23.59 -14.20
N GLY A 635 27.76 -23.56 -14.07
CA GLY A 635 28.64 -24.50 -14.77
C GLY A 635 28.33 -25.97 -14.44
N LEU A 636 28.07 -26.31 -13.16
CA LEU A 636 27.65 -27.66 -12.77
C LEU A 636 26.27 -28.04 -13.35
N VAL A 637 25.31 -27.10 -13.39
CA VAL A 637 23.99 -27.33 -14.03
C VAL A 637 24.12 -27.53 -15.53
N LEU A 638 24.93 -26.72 -16.22
CA LEU A 638 25.22 -26.87 -17.65
C LEU A 638 25.89 -28.23 -17.96
N ALA A 639 26.83 -28.67 -17.11
CA ALA A 639 27.47 -29.97 -17.22
C ALA A 639 26.48 -31.14 -17.06
N GLY A 640 25.54 -31.04 -16.12
CA GLY A 640 24.48 -32.02 -15.92
C GLY A 640 23.47 -32.06 -17.07
N LEU A 641 23.06 -30.90 -17.58
CA LEU A 641 22.14 -30.80 -18.72
C LEU A 641 22.78 -31.33 -20.01
N SER A 642 24.06 -31.07 -20.26
CA SER A 642 24.77 -31.64 -21.41
C SER A 642 24.93 -33.16 -21.32
N PHE A 643 25.15 -33.71 -20.11
CA PHE A 643 25.14 -35.16 -19.87
C PHE A 643 23.79 -35.79 -20.20
N ILE A 644 22.69 -35.20 -19.70
CA ILE A 644 21.33 -35.69 -19.92
C ILE A 644 20.93 -35.63 -21.42
N LEU A 645 21.36 -34.59 -22.15
CA LEU A 645 21.15 -34.50 -23.59
C LEU A 645 21.91 -35.58 -24.37
N LEU A 646 23.14 -35.90 -23.95
CA LEU A 646 23.94 -36.98 -24.55
C LEU A 646 23.38 -38.37 -24.20
N GLN A 647 22.86 -38.58 -22.99
CA GLN A 647 22.22 -39.84 -22.61
C GLN A 647 20.81 -40.03 -23.22
N SER A 648 20.23 -39.00 -23.84
CA SER A 648 18.89 -39.03 -24.42
C SER A 648 18.77 -40.08 -25.53
N PRO A 649 17.65 -40.84 -25.62
CA PRO A 649 17.38 -41.75 -26.75
C PRO A 649 17.15 -41.02 -28.07
N LEU A 650 17.04 -39.68 -28.05
CA LEU A 650 17.04 -38.83 -29.25
C LEU A 650 18.45 -38.51 -29.77
N SER A 651 19.50 -38.91 -29.05
CA SER A 651 20.89 -38.63 -29.43
C SER A 651 21.42 -39.63 -30.45
N ALA A 652 22.26 -39.15 -31.36
CA ALA A 652 22.92 -39.92 -32.39
C ALA A 652 24.17 -40.68 -31.89
N ILE A 653 24.37 -40.86 -30.56
CA ILE A 653 25.58 -41.52 -30.03
C ILE A 653 25.68 -42.98 -30.52
N ALA A 654 24.54 -43.68 -30.66
CA ALA A 654 24.49 -45.05 -31.20
C ALA A 654 25.05 -45.16 -32.64
N THR A 655 24.94 -44.11 -33.46
CA THR A 655 25.47 -44.07 -34.84
C THR A 655 26.81 -43.34 -34.94
N SER A 656 27.06 -42.39 -34.03
CA SER A 656 28.19 -41.46 -34.05
C SER A 656 28.82 -41.38 -32.65
N PRO A 657 29.45 -42.45 -32.15
CA PRO A 657 29.85 -42.58 -30.74
C PRO A 657 30.94 -41.59 -30.31
N GLN A 658 31.59 -40.89 -31.25
CA GLN A 658 32.53 -39.80 -30.96
C GLN A 658 31.92 -38.69 -30.10
N TRP A 659 30.59 -38.48 -30.17
CA TRP A 659 29.88 -37.53 -29.31
C TRP A 659 29.91 -37.90 -27.81
N SER A 660 30.20 -39.14 -27.43
CA SER A 660 30.46 -39.50 -26.03
C SER A 660 31.72 -38.81 -25.48
N LEU A 661 32.73 -38.57 -26.33
CA LEU A 661 34.04 -38.08 -25.91
C LEU A 661 34.06 -36.58 -25.60
N ILE A 662 33.14 -35.78 -26.16
CA ILE A 662 33.13 -34.32 -25.91
C ILE A 662 32.86 -33.98 -24.44
N TRP A 663 32.16 -34.87 -23.71
CA TRP A 663 31.83 -34.64 -22.30
C TRP A 663 33.04 -34.76 -21.36
N PHE A 664 34.19 -35.28 -21.82
CA PHE A 664 35.47 -35.19 -21.09
C PHE A 664 35.96 -33.74 -20.91
N ALA A 665 35.38 -32.76 -21.62
CA ALA A 665 35.55 -31.34 -21.32
C ALA A 665 35.13 -30.99 -19.88
N THR A 666 34.12 -31.68 -19.31
CA THR A 666 33.63 -31.46 -17.94
C THR A 666 34.69 -31.76 -16.87
N PRO A 667 35.22 -33.00 -16.74
CA PRO A 667 36.29 -33.30 -15.79
C PRO A 667 37.57 -32.51 -16.07
N LEU A 668 37.94 -32.31 -17.34
CA LEU A 668 39.10 -31.50 -17.71
C LEU A 668 38.99 -30.06 -17.18
N ALA A 669 37.84 -29.42 -17.37
CA ALA A 669 37.60 -28.05 -16.91
C ALA A 669 37.51 -27.98 -15.37
N LEU A 670 36.94 -28.98 -14.70
CA LEU A 670 36.95 -29.06 -13.23
C LEU A 670 38.37 -29.23 -12.67
N THR A 671 39.21 -30.07 -13.29
CA THR A 671 40.64 -30.19 -12.94
C THR A 671 41.41 -28.88 -13.20
N ALA A 672 41.04 -28.14 -14.25
CA ALA A 672 41.59 -26.80 -14.50
C ALA A 672 41.15 -25.79 -13.42
N VAL A 673 39.87 -25.78 -12.99
CA VAL A 673 39.42 -24.96 -11.85
C VAL A 673 40.18 -25.33 -10.58
N ALA A 674 40.37 -26.63 -10.30
CA ALA A 674 41.15 -27.09 -9.15
C ALA A 674 42.58 -26.54 -9.16
N LYS A 675 43.26 -26.57 -10.31
CA LYS A 675 44.62 -26.01 -10.47
C LYS A 675 44.72 -24.52 -10.15
N TYR A 676 43.67 -23.73 -10.42
CA TYR A 676 43.68 -22.27 -10.29
C TYR A 676 42.85 -21.72 -9.11
N THR A 677 42.53 -22.55 -8.10
CA THR A 677 41.74 -22.12 -6.93
C THR A 677 42.36 -22.47 -5.57
N GLU A 678 41.93 -21.75 -4.53
CA GLU A 678 42.32 -21.96 -3.14
C GLU A 678 41.91 -23.34 -2.62
N LEU A 679 42.66 -23.87 -1.63
CA LEU A 679 42.52 -25.22 -1.05
C LEU A 679 41.10 -25.80 -0.97
N PRO A 680 40.09 -25.16 -0.31
CA PRO A 680 38.75 -25.75 -0.20
C PRO A 680 38.02 -25.87 -1.54
N HIS A 681 38.20 -24.89 -2.44
CA HIS A 681 37.62 -24.94 -3.79
C HIS A 681 38.38 -25.94 -4.68
N ARG A 682 39.71 -26.09 -4.49
CA ARG A 682 40.53 -27.08 -5.18
C ARG A 682 40.08 -28.51 -4.86
N GLN A 683 39.86 -28.83 -3.59
CA GLN A 683 39.39 -30.16 -3.19
C GLN A 683 38.01 -30.45 -3.78
N VAL A 684 37.05 -29.53 -3.64
CA VAL A 684 35.69 -29.68 -4.20
C VAL A 684 35.68 -29.80 -5.72
N ALA A 685 36.47 -29.01 -6.44
CA ALA A 685 36.57 -29.12 -7.90
C ALA A 685 37.23 -30.43 -8.35
N SER A 686 38.25 -30.91 -7.62
CA SER A 686 38.91 -32.19 -7.93
C SER A 686 38.01 -33.39 -7.62
N THR A 687 37.20 -33.37 -6.54
CA THR A 687 36.24 -34.45 -6.27
C THR A 687 35.11 -34.47 -7.29
N PHE A 688 34.56 -33.32 -7.69
CA PHE A 688 33.61 -33.27 -8.80
C PHE A 688 34.22 -33.71 -10.13
N SER A 689 35.49 -33.40 -10.41
CA SER A 689 36.20 -33.95 -11.59
C SER A 689 36.28 -35.47 -11.53
N SER A 690 36.62 -36.03 -10.36
CA SER A 690 36.71 -37.48 -10.14
C SER A 690 35.36 -38.18 -10.32
N ILE A 691 34.26 -37.57 -9.84
CA ILE A 691 32.89 -38.05 -10.07
C ILE A 691 32.53 -37.95 -11.56
N ALA A 692 32.87 -36.85 -12.22
CA ALA A 692 32.64 -36.68 -13.66
C ALA A 692 33.44 -37.70 -14.50
N LEU A 693 34.65 -38.09 -14.09
CA LEU A 693 35.41 -39.15 -14.76
C LEU A 693 34.71 -40.52 -14.70
N ILE A 694 34.01 -40.82 -13.60
CA ILE A 694 33.20 -42.04 -13.45
C ILE A 694 31.94 -41.92 -14.34
N LEU A 695 31.21 -40.80 -14.25
CA LEU A 695 30.02 -40.54 -15.07
C LEU A 695 30.32 -40.61 -16.57
N ALA A 696 31.48 -40.09 -17.01
CA ALA A 696 31.89 -40.11 -18.41
C ALA A 696 32.01 -41.52 -19.00
N GLN A 697 32.32 -42.54 -18.18
CA GLN A 697 32.40 -43.91 -18.68
C GLN A 697 31.02 -44.47 -19.08
N PHE A 698 29.93 -44.03 -18.46
CA PHE A 698 28.57 -44.44 -18.86
C PHE A 698 28.18 -43.96 -20.27
N LEU A 699 28.87 -42.94 -20.81
CA LEU A 699 28.68 -42.50 -22.21
C LEU A 699 29.58 -43.27 -23.20
N THR A 700 30.70 -43.85 -22.75
CA THR A 700 31.70 -44.49 -23.62
C THR A 700 31.68 -46.02 -23.60
N PHE A 701 31.21 -46.64 -22.51
CA PHE A 701 31.43 -48.05 -22.19
C PHE A 701 30.97 -49.02 -23.28
N ASP A 702 29.81 -48.77 -23.89
CA ASP A 702 29.20 -49.64 -24.90
C ASP A 702 29.95 -49.62 -26.25
N PHE A 703 30.79 -48.61 -26.48
CA PHE A 703 31.47 -48.36 -27.76
C PHE A 703 32.98 -48.62 -27.64
N PRO A 704 33.53 -49.76 -28.12
CA PRO A 704 34.89 -50.20 -27.80
C PRO A 704 35.99 -49.13 -27.98
N GLY A 705 36.02 -48.45 -29.13
CA GLY A 705 37.00 -47.38 -29.39
C GLY A 705 36.87 -46.18 -28.46
N CYS A 706 35.64 -45.75 -28.14
CA CYS A 706 35.41 -44.63 -27.21
C CYS A 706 35.67 -45.04 -25.76
N ARG A 707 35.37 -46.29 -25.38
CA ARG A 707 35.72 -46.87 -24.07
C ARG A 707 37.24 -46.85 -23.85
N LEU A 708 38.03 -47.30 -24.81
CA LEU A 708 39.50 -47.31 -24.70
C LEU A 708 40.06 -45.90 -24.54
N ILE A 709 39.61 -44.94 -25.36
CA ILE A 709 40.01 -43.53 -25.25
C ILE A 709 39.56 -42.93 -23.91
N GLY A 710 38.31 -43.17 -23.50
CA GLY A 710 37.72 -42.61 -22.28
C GLY A 710 38.35 -43.13 -20.98
N LEU A 711 38.75 -44.41 -20.94
CA LEU A 711 39.49 -44.98 -19.82
C LEU A 711 40.95 -44.48 -19.78
N GLY A 712 41.58 -44.26 -20.94
CA GLY A 712 42.89 -43.63 -21.04
C GLY A 712 42.88 -42.19 -20.51
N LEU A 713 41.95 -41.36 -21.00
CA LEU A 713 41.73 -40.00 -20.52
C LEU A 713 41.42 -39.96 -19.02
N ALA A 714 40.56 -40.85 -18.52
CA ALA A 714 40.25 -40.94 -17.10
C ALA A 714 41.47 -41.32 -16.25
N THR A 715 42.31 -42.24 -16.70
CA THR A 715 43.55 -42.60 -16.00
C THR A 715 44.48 -41.38 -15.89
N VAL A 716 44.67 -40.63 -16.98
CA VAL A 716 45.52 -39.43 -17.00
C VAL A 716 44.96 -38.30 -16.13
N PHE A 717 43.67 -37.97 -16.26
CA PHE A 717 43.06 -36.88 -15.49
C PHE A 717 42.93 -37.25 -14.00
N MET A 718 42.68 -38.51 -13.65
CA MET A 718 42.61 -38.95 -12.26
C MET A 718 43.97 -38.95 -11.56
N LEU A 719 45.06 -39.23 -12.29
CA LEU A 719 46.42 -39.07 -11.79
C LEU A 719 46.69 -37.60 -11.40
N VAL A 720 46.27 -36.65 -12.25
CA VAL A 720 46.36 -35.21 -11.93
C VAL A 720 45.45 -34.82 -10.75
N ASN A 721 44.23 -35.37 -10.67
CA ASN A 721 43.32 -35.11 -9.54
C ASN A 721 43.88 -35.64 -8.21
N THR A 722 44.58 -36.78 -8.22
CA THR A 722 45.20 -37.40 -7.03
C THR A 722 46.37 -36.57 -6.47
N TYR A 723 47.03 -35.75 -7.30
CA TYR A 723 47.97 -34.74 -6.78
C TYR A 723 47.27 -33.64 -5.97
N PHE A 724 46.00 -33.32 -6.28
CA PHE A 724 45.21 -32.35 -5.53
C PHE A 724 44.42 -32.97 -4.36
N LEU A 725 44.07 -34.26 -4.45
CA LEU A 725 43.35 -35.07 -3.47
C LEU A 725 44.28 -36.14 -2.89
N VAL A 726 44.96 -35.80 -1.80
CA VAL A 726 45.86 -36.71 -1.07
C VAL A 726 45.04 -37.65 -0.18
N GLU A 727 44.20 -38.47 -0.82
CA GLU A 727 43.21 -39.34 -0.18
C GLU A 727 43.25 -40.75 -0.79
N ILE A 728 43.14 -41.78 0.06
CA ILE A 728 43.10 -43.19 -0.33
C ILE A 728 42.06 -43.49 -1.44
N PRO A 729 40.79 -43.02 -1.38
CA PRO A 729 39.83 -43.24 -2.47
C PRO A 729 40.28 -42.67 -3.82
N ALA A 730 40.96 -41.52 -3.87
CA ALA A 730 41.43 -40.93 -5.13
C ALA A 730 42.52 -41.80 -5.79
N ALA A 731 43.47 -42.29 -4.98
CA ALA A 731 44.49 -43.24 -5.45
C ALA A 731 43.86 -44.57 -5.93
N ALA A 732 42.87 -45.09 -5.19
CA ALA A 732 42.16 -46.32 -5.57
C ALA A 732 41.41 -46.19 -6.91
N ILE A 733 40.72 -45.07 -7.13
CA ILE A 733 40.03 -44.78 -8.40
C ILE A 733 41.04 -44.63 -9.56
N THR A 734 42.21 -44.02 -9.33
CA THR A 734 43.27 -43.92 -10.34
C THR A 734 43.78 -45.30 -10.79
N VAL A 735 44.07 -46.18 -9.83
CA VAL A 735 44.49 -47.56 -10.11
C VAL A 735 43.36 -48.34 -10.80
N GLY A 736 42.11 -48.15 -10.39
CA GLY A 736 40.93 -48.73 -11.02
C GLY A 736 40.80 -48.36 -12.51
N PHE A 737 40.92 -47.08 -12.85
CA PHE A 737 40.90 -46.64 -14.26
C PHE A 737 42.09 -47.19 -15.04
N GLY A 738 43.30 -47.19 -14.48
CA GLY A 738 44.49 -47.74 -15.15
C GLY A 738 44.39 -49.23 -15.45
N LEU A 739 43.88 -50.03 -14.51
CA LEU A 739 43.59 -51.45 -14.72
C LEU A 739 42.48 -51.67 -15.74
N SER A 740 41.43 -50.85 -15.71
CA SER A 740 40.33 -50.91 -16.67
C SER A 740 40.78 -50.56 -18.09
N PHE A 741 41.66 -49.57 -18.24
CA PHE A 741 42.28 -49.20 -19.52
C PHE A 741 43.15 -50.33 -20.08
N LEU A 742 43.97 -50.96 -19.24
CA LEU A 742 44.80 -52.10 -19.61
C LEU A 742 43.95 -53.32 -20.02
N ALA A 743 42.90 -53.64 -19.25
CA ALA A 743 41.95 -54.70 -19.59
C ALA A 743 41.20 -54.41 -20.90
N ALA A 744 40.70 -53.18 -21.10
CA ALA A 744 40.03 -52.78 -22.34
C ALA A 744 40.97 -52.85 -23.57
N SER A 745 42.24 -52.49 -23.39
CA SER A 745 43.27 -52.59 -24.43
C SER A 745 43.55 -54.05 -24.82
N ILE A 746 43.74 -54.94 -23.84
CA ILE A 746 43.96 -56.37 -24.07
C ILE A 746 42.75 -57.01 -24.77
N LEU A 747 41.53 -56.69 -24.30
CA LEU A 747 40.29 -57.17 -24.91
C LEU A 747 40.14 -56.72 -26.38
N GLN A 748 40.48 -55.46 -26.68
CA GLN A 748 40.33 -54.90 -28.04
C GLN A 748 41.46 -55.32 -28.99
N LEU A 749 42.61 -55.74 -28.47
CA LEU A 749 43.68 -56.38 -29.25
C LEU A 749 43.45 -57.89 -29.47
N GLY A 750 42.39 -58.46 -28.86
CA GLY A 750 41.95 -59.84 -29.11
C GLY A 750 42.88 -60.92 -28.53
N PHE A 751 43.80 -60.58 -27.63
CA PHE A 751 44.88 -61.47 -27.23
C PHE A 751 44.48 -62.65 -26.32
N LEU A 752 43.35 -62.57 -25.61
CA LEU A 752 43.02 -63.48 -24.50
C LEU A 752 41.56 -63.94 -24.53
N SER A 753 41.32 -65.22 -24.20
CA SER A 753 40.01 -65.84 -24.11
C SER A 753 39.85 -66.69 -22.83
N GLY A 754 38.67 -66.66 -22.20
CA GLY A 754 38.36 -67.51 -21.04
C GLY A 754 39.41 -67.46 -19.92
N TRP A 755 40.10 -68.59 -19.69
CA TRP A 755 41.10 -68.76 -18.62
C TRP A 755 42.33 -67.86 -18.73
N ASP A 756 42.63 -67.34 -19.93
CA ASP A 756 43.74 -66.42 -20.18
C ASP A 756 43.67 -65.15 -19.30
N TRP A 757 42.45 -64.72 -18.93
CA TRP A 757 42.22 -63.62 -18.00
C TRP A 757 42.77 -63.88 -16.59
N GLY A 758 42.88 -65.14 -16.16
CA GLY A 758 43.53 -65.50 -14.90
C GLY A 758 45.05 -65.22 -14.93
N ILE A 759 45.69 -65.48 -16.07
CA ILE A 759 47.12 -65.19 -16.28
C ILE A 759 47.35 -63.68 -16.33
N ALA A 760 46.52 -62.93 -17.07
CA ALA A 760 46.58 -61.47 -17.10
C ALA A 760 46.34 -60.84 -15.72
N GLY A 761 45.40 -61.39 -14.93
CA GLY A 761 45.16 -60.97 -13.55
C GLY A 761 46.37 -61.20 -12.64
N ALA A 762 47.02 -62.37 -12.73
CA ALA A 762 48.24 -62.67 -11.98
C ALA A 762 49.41 -61.73 -12.35
N ILE A 763 49.60 -61.44 -13.64
CA ILE A 763 50.61 -60.48 -14.12
C ILE A 763 50.29 -59.07 -13.60
N ALA A 764 49.04 -58.61 -13.69
CA ALA A 764 48.63 -57.30 -13.19
C ALA A 764 48.85 -57.15 -11.69
N LEU A 765 48.53 -58.17 -10.88
CA LEU A 765 48.80 -58.19 -9.44
C LEU A 765 50.31 -58.10 -9.13
N LEU A 766 51.15 -58.83 -9.87
CA LEU A 766 52.60 -58.75 -9.74
C LEU A 766 53.14 -57.36 -10.10
N CYS A 767 52.65 -56.75 -11.19
CA CYS A 767 53.00 -55.37 -11.56
C CYS A 767 52.57 -54.35 -10.50
N LEU A 768 51.38 -54.47 -9.90
CA LEU A 768 50.93 -53.61 -8.80
C LEU A 768 51.79 -53.78 -7.54
N TRP A 769 52.23 -55.00 -7.23
CA TRP A 769 53.09 -55.29 -6.08
C TRP A 769 54.49 -54.68 -6.26
N LEU A 770 55.08 -54.79 -7.45
CA LEU A 770 56.33 -54.11 -7.80
C LEU A 770 56.19 -52.58 -7.78
N LEU A 771 55.10 -52.03 -8.31
CA LEU A 771 54.82 -50.59 -8.27
C LEU A 771 54.69 -50.08 -6.83
N ARG A 772 54.04 -50.83 -5.95
CA ARG A 772 53.95 -50.52 -4.51
C ARG A 772 55.33 -50.46 -3.86
N ASP A 773 56.20 -51.43 -4.13
CA ASP A 773 57.56 -51.45 -3.58
C ASP A 773 58.41 -50.27 -4.11
N LEU A 774 58.35 -49.98 -5.41
CA LEU A 774 58.99 -48.80 -6.00
C LEU A 774 58.51 -47.49 -5.35
N MET A 775 57.20 -47.34 -5.13
CA MET A 775 56.62 -46.15 -4.47
C MET A 775 57.06 -46.01 -3.02
N ILE A 776 57.17 -47.12 -2.26
CA ILE A 776 57.68 -47.11 -0.88
C ILE A 776 59.16 -46.68 -0.87
N ARG A 777 59.99 -47.27 -1.74
CA ARG A 777 61.42 -46.91 -1.88
C ARG A 777 61.62 -45.46 -2.35
N TYR A 778 60.69 -44.89 -3.10
CA TYR A 778 60.72 -43.49 -3.51
C TYR A 778 60.29 -42.54 -2.38
N ALA A 779 59.22 -42.87 -1.64
CA ALA A 779 58.77 -42.09 -0.50
C ALA A 779 59.85 -41.97 0.59
N GLN A 780 60.61 -43.04 0.83
CA GLN A 780 61.77 -43.06 1.74
C GLN A 780 62.96 -42.18 1.31
N ARG A 781 62.96 -41.63 0.09
CA ARG A 781 64.03 -40.78 -0.46
C ARG A 781 63.67 -39.30 -0.53
N LEU A 782 62.41 -38.94 -0.24
CA LEU A 782 61.99 -37.54 -0.19
C LEU A 782 62.40 -36.92 1.16
N PRO A 783 62.99 -35.71 1.17
CA PRO A 783 63.29 -35.03 2.42
C PRO A 783 61.98 -34.70 3.15
N SER A 784 61.93 -35.00 4.45
CA SER A 784 60.81 -34.61 5.31
C SER A 784 60.64 -33.08 5.31
N PRO A 785 59.42 -32.55 5.13
CA PRO A 785 59.20 -31.11 5.28
C PRO A 785 59.55 -30.70 6.70
N SER A 786 60.32 -29.61 6.84
CA SER A 786 60.59 -28.98 8.13
C SER A 786 59.29 -28.42 8.74
N PRO A 787 59.15 -28.43 10.08
CA PRO A 787 57.97 -27.90 10.77
C PRO A 787 57.80 -26.38 10.63
#